data_AF-A0A4Q5TUM7-F1
#
_entry.id   AF-A0A4Q5TUM7-F1
#
_cell.length_a   1.000
_cell.length_b   1.000
_cell.length_c   1.000
_cell.angle_alpha   90.00
_cell.angle_beta   90.00
_cell.angle_gamma   90.00
#
_symmetry.space_group_name_H-M   'P 1'
#
loop_
_entity.id
_entity.type
_entity.pdbx_description
1 polymer ?
#
loop_
_entity_poly.entity_id
_entity_poly.type
_entity_poly.pdbx_seq_one_letter_code
_entity_poly.pdbx_strand_id
1 'polypeptide(L)'
;MQRYDGKRFVTYLADVHDSSALQSDWINTIFEDSRKRLWIGSSVAGASMMEASTGRFYNFNRHLARGRQPITGIWQFVEDKLGRIWIAAYDGVYLYNEKAKSFDPANQLLGIPSTVRPSAINADPQGNLWFSCTDGLRMLEIQTRQVFDRSRNPRQLSLLAVSYPVASVCFDKKGFVWVSTGFNQLLHRFRLDNQPPRTYYFEGRALAGSGEQNIRKEFIGGPFLTSGGSLLIPLLSRGFALYNYRDSSFTTIEADNGRPSGLHISQNTWGGITLHEDREKNIWLASDKGLNIFKLDPPPFLTLGLPDKPLAETQVSSAIEARDGDLYVAYYFAGGGIKRFDRNMKLKNHYLWKGPKNDLYDENQLWSIFQDKQGIIWAPNQAGNILQVDPGSGKTTLWKDSLFRGAMNEIRQDGNGDVWIAHNYKGLLKIDGQTKKITRYNQFAGATPGPTRRVMCMMPAGDSIWIGTVGSGLQLFNKRTGRFEQSFMIDDSNPNSISSNDIIGIVSYNKDTLVMATLGGINILDLRHKKFTSILSKDGLPNNLVEAITLDTRHNIWAAFAGGLSRIDLRSGSITNYGESDGVLDNRFNHPFLNMKDGRLLIGAVNSMLIFDPAHLPAQPVAGHVTITGFRVFGQSVFIDSAISEGKPVILPYTDNSLSIDFSALSYGGNAEPKYSYQLEGIDPGWVHAGPEQAAHYNKLPPGKYQFRVRGINRNGEPGNTVTTLAIHIRPPFWQTWWFISILAVLACLCLYLFMKWRESSIRSAEAGKTRLQQLTAENYKTQFETEQINNFFSTALLNINNVDDVLWEVAKNLIARLGLVDCIIYLWNDDHTRLIQKAGYGPKGSLQQLEEKHFDVVPGQGIVGIVAQTQKPMIIADTSKDSRYRVDDLQRLSEICVPIIYNDQLVGVIDSEHHERNFFNRNHLQHLTSIATLVASKIKSIEADQHLRKQKAELADINQQLAEVQLAALRSQMNPHFIFNALNSIKKFVIANEPVNAEKYLGKFSRLIRSILDNSQASLVRLDKELQLLGLYLELEQLRFGERLTYAIETDESLEGSLVMIPSMIVQPFVENAMLHGIMHREHGGHVSVRFAKRSGWMEVTIEDNGIGRKRSMEYKPANEEPHRSIGIEVAEKRLAALKTHPDTPSGIRILDLTDQGGEALGTRVIISIPIE
;
A
#
# COMPACT_ATOMS: atom_id res chain seq x y z
N MET A 1 -19.24 -5.46 -10.43
CA MET A 1 -18.98 -6.75 -9.75
C MET A 1 -17.70 -6.64 -8.92
N GLN A 2 -17.60 -7.31 -7.77
CA GLN A 2 -16.37 -7.32 -6.97
C GLN A 2 -15.93 -8.75 -6.61
N ARG A 3 -14.62 -9.01 -6.69
CA ARG A 3 -13.95 -10.24 -6.20
C ARG A 3 -13.12 -9.89 -4.98
N TYR A 4 -13.31 -10.60 -3.87
CA TYR A 4 -12.57 -10.36 -2.62
C TYR A 4 -11.61 -11.51 -2.31
N ASP A 5 -10.32 -11.18 -2.18
CA ASP A 5 -9.23 -12.15 -1.97
C ASP A 5 -8.82 -12.32 -0.48
N GLY A 6 -9.61 -11.75 0.43
CA GLY A 6 -9.35 -11.72 1.88
C GLY A 6 -8.65 -10.45 2.34
N LYS A 7 -8.13 -9.63 1.41
CA LYS A 7 -7.48 -8.36 1.75
C LYS A 7 -7.95 -7.20 0.85
N ARG A 8 -8.25 -7.49 -0.42
CA ARG A 8 -8.54 -6.50 -1.45
C ARG A 8 -9.80 -6.87 -2.22
N PHE A 9 -10.51 -5.84 -2.67
CA PHE A 9 -11.56 -5.97 -3.66
C PHE A 9 -10.99 -5.65 -5.06
N VAL A 10 -11.15 -6.59 -5.99
CA VAL A 10 -10.96 -6.36 -7.42
C VAL A 10 -12.32 -6.07 -8.03
N THR A 11 -12.50 -4.87 -8.59
CA THR A 11 -13.77 -4.41 -9.14
C THR A 11 -13.78 -4.56 -10.66
N TYR A 12 -14.77 -5.27 -11.19
CA TYR A 12 -15.09 -5.32 -12.61
C TYR A 12 -16.26 -4.37 -12.87
N LEU A 13 -16.00 -3.29 -13.61
CA LEU A 13 -16.98 -2.27 -13.98
C LEU A 13 -17.59 -2.60 -15.34
N ALA A 14 -18.81 -2.13 -15.55
CA ALA A 14 -19.45 -2.23 -16.84
C ALA A 14 -18.86 -1.26 -17.86
N ASP A 15 -18.69 -1.73 -19.10
CA ASP A 15 -18.37 -0.90 -20.25
C ASP A 15 -19.28 -1.32 -21.42
N VAL A 16 -20.18 -0.42 -21.79
CA VAL A 16 -21.15 -0.64 -22.86
C VAL A 16 -20.50 -0.65 -24.24
N HIS A 17 -19.30 -0.09 -24.41
CA HIS A 17 -18.57 -0.07 -25.68
C HIS A 17 -17.70 -1.31 -25.87
N ASP A 18 -17.18 -1.90 -24.80
CA ASP A 18 -16.43 -3.16 -24.86
C ASP A 18 -17.36 -4.38 -24.78
N SER A 19 -17.49 -5.12 -25.88
CA SER A 19 -18.29 -6.35 -25.94
C SER A 19 -17.84 -7.46 -24.99
N SER A 20 -16.58 -7.41 -24.54
CA SER A 20 -15.97 -8.37 -23.62
C SER A 20 -15.98 -7.92 -22.17
N ALA A 21 -16.48 -6.72 -21.88
CA ALA A 21 -16.71 -6.23 -20.54
C ALA A 21 -18.13 -6.56 -20.04
N LEU A 22 -18.34 -6.39 -18.74
CA LEU A 22 -19.68 -6.43 -18.15
C LEU A 22 -20.55 -5.31 -18.76
N GLN A 23 -21.86 -5.54 -18.91
CA GLN A 23 -22.74 -4.59 -19.60
C GLN A 23 -23.65 -3.78 -18.67
N SER A 24 -23.65 -4.09 -17.38
CA SER A 24 -24.37 -3.33 -16.36
C SER A 24 -23.76 -3.58 -14.99
N ASP A 25 -23.64 -2.51 -14.19
CA ASP A 25 -23.21 -2.61 -12.80
C ASP A 25 -24.33 -3.07 -11.86
N TRP A 26 -25.58 -3.12 -12.33
CA TRP A 26 -26.75 -3.56 -11.56
C TRP A 26 -26.89 -5.07 -11.65
N ILE A 27 -26.14 -5.75 -10.77
CA ILE A 27 -26.08 -7.21 -10.65
C ILE A 27 -27.04 -7.67 -9.56
N ASN A 28 -27.91 -8.62 -9.90
CA ASN A 28 -28.86 -9.22 -8.96
C ASN A 28 -28.34 -10.54 -8.38
N THR A 29 -27.59 -11.32 -9.18
CA THR A 29 -27.17 -12.66 -8.80
C THR A 29 -25.87 -13.05 -9.47
N ILE A 30 -25.09 -13.87 -8.76
CA ILE A 30 -23.84 -14.46 -9.23
C ILE A 30 -23.90 -15.96 -8.88
N PHE A 31 -23.50 -16.81 -9.83
CA PHE A 31 -23.59 -18.26 -9.69
C PHE A 31 -22.39 -18.94 -10.33
N GLU A 32 -21.77 -19.89 -9.64
CA GLU A 32 -20.73 -20.77 -10.19
C GLU A 32 -21.35 -22.14 -10.50
N ASP A 33 -21.17 -22.63 -11.73
CA ASP A 33 -21.62 -23.98 -12.09
C ASP A 33 -20.57 -25.06 -11.79
N SER A 34 -20.97 -26.34 -11.90
CA SER A 34 -20.10 -27.50 -11.71
C SER A 34 -18.88 -27.54 -12.63
N ARG A 35 -18.91 -26.78 -13.74
CA ARG A 35 -17.81 -26.63 -14.70
C ARG A 35 -16.93 -25.41 -14.42
N LYS A 36 -17.09 -24.76 -13.27
CA LYS A 36 -16.28 -23.59 -12.84
C LYS A 36 -16.45 -22.37 -13.74
N ARG A 37 -17.61 -22.23 -14.38
CA ARG A 37 -18.00 -21.02 -15.10
C ARG A 37 -18.79 -20.11 -14.17
N LEU A 38 -18.46 -18.81 -14.21
CA LEU A 38 -19.14 -17.82 -13.41
C LEU A 38 -20.22 -17.13 -14.23
N TRP A 39 -21.45 -17.18 -13.74
CA TRP A 39 -22.64 -16.62 -14.34
C TRP A 39 -23.07 -15.38 -13.56
N ILE A 40 -23.42 -14.32 -14.28
CA ILE A 40 -23.80 -13.02 -13.75
C ILE A 40 -25.16 -12.65 -14.30
N GLY A 41 -26.09 -12.32 -13.42
CA GLY A 41 -27.44 -11.90 -13.78
C GLY A 41 -27.64 -10.42 -13.48
N SER A 42 -28.04 -9.66 -14.49
CA SER A 42 -28.35 -8.24 -14.36
C SER A 42 -29.86 -7.99 -14.47
N SER A 43 -30.31 -6.94 -13.78
CA SER A 43 -31.66 -6.40 -13.93
C SER A 43 -31.95 -5.92 -15.36
N VAL A 44 -30.96 -5.33 -16.04
CA VAL A 44 -31.17 -4.63 -17.32
C VAL A 44 -30.43 -5.31 -18.46
N ALA A 45 -29.18 -5.72 -18.26
CA ALA A 45 -28.34 -6.28 -19.33
C ALA A 45 -28.62 -7.77 -19.63
N GLY A 46 -29.36 -8.46 -18.75
CA GLY A 46 -29.63 -9.88 -18.85
C GLY A 46 -28.52 -10.74 -18.26
N ALA A 47 -28.35 -11.95 -18.79
CA ALA A 47 -27.30 -12.87 -18.35
C ALA A 47 -25.97 -12.56 -19.05
N SER A 48 -24.88 -12.75 -18.30
CA SER A 48 -23.50 -12.76 -18.78
C SER A 48 -22.77 -13.95 -18.17
N MET A 49 -21.76 -14.48 -18.88
CA MET A 49 -20.88 -15.53 -18.37
C MET A 49 -19.44 -15.01 -18.41
N MET A 50 -18.75 -15.04 -17.27
CA MET A 50 -17.35 -14.63 -17.17
C MET A 50 -16.43 -15.84 -17.34
N GLU A 51 -15.47 -15.71 -18.24
CA GLU A 51 -14.35 -16.62 -18.34
C GLU A 51 -13.32 -16.27 -17.26
N ALA A 52 -13.21 -17.12 -16.23
CA ALA A 52 -12.37 -16.85 -15.06
C ALA A 52 -10.87 -16.72 -15.40
N SER A 53 -10.41 -17.34 -16.49
CA SER A 53 -9.00 -17.35 -16.90
C SER A 53 -8.55 -16.03 -17.55
N THR A 54 -9.47 -15.31 -18.19
CA THR A 54 -9.19 -14.05 -18.92
C THR A 54 -9.87 -12.82 -18.31
N GLY A 55 -10.85 -13.02 -17.43
CA GLY A 55 -11.69 -11.94 -16.89
C GLY A 55 -12.68 -11.35 -17.90
N ARG A 56 -12.82 -11.95 -19.08
CA ARG A 56 -13.73 -11.48 -20.15
C ARG A 56 -15.13 -12.05 -20.00
N PHE A 57 -16.11 -11.28 -20.46
CA PHE A 57 -17.53 -11.59 -20.36
C PHE A 57 -18.11 -11.95 -21.72
N TYR A 58 -18.89 -13.04 -21.77
CA TYR A 58 -19.81 -13.34 -22.86
C TYR A 58 -21.20 -12.84 -22.49
N ASN A 59 -21.71 -11.86 -23.23
CA ASN A 59 -22.96 -11.16 -22.93
C ASN A 59 -24.10 -11.69 -23.81
N PHE A 60 -25.02 -12.47 -23.24
CA PHE A 60 -25.99 -13.24 -24.03
C PHE A 60 -26.92 -12.36 -24.88
N ASN A 61 -27.41 -11.24 -24.33
CA ASN A 61 -28.30 -10.32 -25.04
C ASN A 61 -27.61 -9.62 -26.23
N ARG A 62 -26.28 -9.48 -26.23
CA ARG A 62 -25.51 -8.92 -27.37
C ARG A 62 -25.40 -9.89 -28.54
N HIS A 63 -25.53 -11.19 -28.28
CA HIS A 63 -25.41 -12.26 -29.26
C HIS A 63 -26.77 -12.85 -29.68
N LEU A 64 -27.88 -12.16 -29.40
CA LEU A 64 -29.21 -12.60 -29.80
C LEU A 64 -29.38 -12.59 -31.33
N ALA A 65 -29.98 -13.66 -31.86
CA ALA A 65 -30.40 -13.71 -33.26
C ALA A 65 -31.49 -12.66 -33.55
N ARG A 66 -31.51 -12.12 -34.78
CA ARG A 66 -32.54 -11.15 -35.21
C ARG A 66 -33.96 -11.68 -34.93
N GLY A 67 -34.76 -10.88 -34.23
CA GLY A 67 -36.16 -11.19 -33.91
C GLY A 67 -36.40 -11.84 -32.54
N ARG A 68 -35.36 -12.22 -31.78
CA ARG A 68 -35.52 -12.65 -30.38
C ARG A 68 -35.54 -11.44 -29.43
N GLN A 69 -36.39 -11.52 -28.41
CA GLN A 69 -36.47 -10.50 -27.36
C GLN A 69 -35.33 -10.69 -26.33
N PRO A 70 -34.78 -9.59 -25.79
CA PRO A 70 -33.79 -9.65 -24.72
C PRO A 70 -34.41 -10.18 -23.43
N ILE A 71 -33.66 -11.02 -22.72
CA ILE A 71 -34.08 -11.53 -21.40
C ILE A 71 -33.53 -10.56 -20.36
N THR A 72 -34.40 -10.00 -19.53
CA THR A 72 -34.04 -9.01 -18.50
C THR A 72 -34.55 -9.44 -17.12
N GLY A 73 -34.10 -8.75 -16.08
CA GLY A 73 -34.46 -9.06 -14.70
C GLY A 73 -34.04 -10.48 -14.32
N ILE A 74 -32.77 -10.84 -14.46
CA ILE A 74 -32.30 -12.16 -14.03
C ILE A 74 -32.13 -12.14 -12.51
N TRP A 75 -32.87 -12.97 -11.78
CA TRP A 75 -32.85 -12.98 -10.30
C TRP A 75 -32.09 -14.17 -9.73
N GLN A 76 -32.02 -15.29 -10.44
CA GLN A 76 -31.39 -16.52 -9.95
C GLN A 76 -30.93 -17.42 -11.09
N PHE A 77 -29.78 -18.08 -10.90
CA PHE A 77 -29.34 -19.24 -11.68
C PHE A 77 -29.38 -20.49 -10.81
N VAL A 78 -29.74 -21.63 -11.39
CA VAL A 78 -29.68 -22.94 -10.73
C VAL A 78 -29.17 -23.99 -11.70
N GLU A 79 -28.27 -24.85 -11.25
CA GLU A 79 -27.86 -26.04 -11.98
C GLU A 79 -28.63 -27.27 -11.47
N ASP A 80 -29.21 -28.04 -12.38
CA ASP A 80 -29.86 -29.30 -12.03
C ASP A 80 -28.89 -30.48 -11.92
N LYS A 81 -29.35 -31.63 -11.41
CA LYS A 81 -28.51 -32.83 -11.26
C LYS A 81 -27.95 -33.40 -12.57
N LEU A 82 -28.42 -32.94 -13.73
CA LEU A 82 -27.89 -33.32 -15.04
C LEU A 82 -26.87 -32.31 -15.58
N GLY A 83 -26.52 -31.27 -14.81
CA GLY A 83 -25.59 -30.22 -15.20
C GLY A 83 -26.17 -29.19 -16.15
N ARG A 84 -27.50 -29.04 -16.21
CA ARG A 84 -28.16 -28.03 -17.05
C ARG A 84 -28.43 -26.76 -16.23
N ILE A 85 -28.20 -25.61 -16.86
CA ILE A 85 -28.35 -24.30 -16.21
C ILE A 85 -29.75 -23.74 -16.50
N TRP A 86 -30.47 -23.43 -15.42
CA TRP A 86 -31.77 -22.79 -15.42
C TRP A 86 -31.64 -21.35 -14.95
N ILE A 87 -32.44 -20.45 -15.54
CA ILE A 87 -32.52 -19.05 -15.10
C ILE A 87 -33.96 -18.68 -14.76
N ALA A 88 -34.13 -18.00 -13.64
CA ALA A 88 -35.36 -17.28 -13.32
C ALA A 88 -35.20 -15.81 -13.70
N ALA A 89 -36.04 -15.34 -14.60
CA ALA A 89 -36.05 -13.98 -15.11
C ALA A 89 -37.38 -13.28 -14.80
N TYR A 90 -37.49 -11.98 -15.12
CA TYR A 90 -38.70 -11.21 -14.85
C TYR A 90 -39.94 -11.75 -15.57
N ASP A 91 -39.79 -12.23 -16.81
CA ASP A 91 -40.90 -12.67 -17.65
C ASP A 91 -41.08 -14.20 -17.70
N GLY A 92 -40.18 -14.98 -17.11
CA GLY A 92 -40.25 -16.42 -17.18
C GLY A 92 -39.02 -17.17 -16.68
N VAL A 93 -39.05 -18.47 -16.94
CA VAL A 93 -37.96 -19.40 -16.65
C VAL A 93 -37.38 -19.87 -17.97
N TYR A 94 -36.06 -19.95 -18.06
CA TYR A 94 -35.37 -20.40 -19.27
C TYR A 94 -34.33 -21.47 -18.97
N LEU A 95 -34.03 -22.28 -19.99
CA LEU A 95 -33.03 -23.33 -19.95
C LEU A 95 -31.86 -22.98 -20.88
N TYR A 96 -30.64 -23.07 -20.37
CA TYR A 96 -29.45 -22.80 -21.17
C TYR A 96 -29.19 -23.90 -22.21
N ASN A 97 -29.03 -23.48 -23.46
CA ASN A 97 -28.68 -24.33 -24.58
C ASN A 97 -27.20 -24.14 -24.94
N GLU A 98 -26.37 -25.09 -24.53
CA GLU A 98 -24.91 -25.06 -24.72
C GLU A 98 -24.50 -24.97 -26.20
N LYS A 99 -25.19 -25.70 -27.08
CA LYS A 99 -24.87 -25.72 -28.52
C LYS A 99 -25.20 -24.39 -29.20
N ALA A 100 -26.34 -23.81 -28.84
CA ALA A 100 -26.81 -22.55 -29.42
C ALA A 100 -26.26 -21.31 -28.69
N LYS A 101 -25.56 -21.49 -27.56
CA LYS A 101 -25.14 -20.42 -26.64
C LYS A 101 -26.25 -19.40 -26.36
N SER A 102 -27.46 -19.89 -26.12
CA SER A 102 -28.66 -19.07 -25.87
C SER A 102 -29.57 -19.72 -24.82
N PHE A 103 -30.59 -19.00 -24.38
CA PHE A 103 -31.57 -19.48 -23.41
C PHE A 103 -32.91 -19.75 -24.11
N ASP A 104 -33.43 -20.96 -23.94
CA ASP A 104 -34.71 -21.38 -24.51
C ASP A 104 -35.82 -21.25 -23.44
N PRO A 105 -36.99 -20.64 -23.76
CA PRO A 105 -38.08 -20.47 -22.79
C PRO A 105 -38.61 -21.81 -22.29
N ALA A 106 -38.77 -21.93 -20.97
CA ALA A 106 -39.28 -23.13 -20.30
C ALA A 106 -40.70 -22.96 -19.73
N ASN A 107 -41.34 -21.79 -19.87
CA ASN A 107 -42.68 -21.52 -19.33
C ASN A 107 -43.73 -22.54 -19.81
N GLN A 108 -43.71 -22.90 -21.10
CA GLN A 108 -44.67 -23.85 -21.66
C GLN A 108 -44.46 -25.26 -21.09
N LEU A 109 -43.21 -25.69 -20.92
CA LEU A 109 -42.87 -26.97 -20.28
C LEU A 109 -43.39 -27.00 -18.85
N LEU A 110 -43.24 -25.90 -18.11
CA LEU A 110 -43.62 -25.78 -16.70
C LEU A 110 -45.10 -25.44 -16.49
N GLY A 111 -45.89 -25.24 -17.55
CA GLY A 111 -47.28 -24.80 -17.43
C GLY A 111 -47.41 -23.46 -16.69
N ILE A 112 -46.47 -22.52 -16.92
CA ILE A 112 -46.48 -21.17 -16.34
C ILE A 112 -47.18 -20.24 -17.34
N PRO A 113 -48.39 -19.72 -17.03
CA PRO A 113 -49.07 -18.74 -17.86
C PRO A 113 -48.31 -17.41 -17.93
N SER A 114 -48.55 -16.61 -18.96
CA SER A 114 -47.93 -15.28 -19.13
C SER A 114 -48.31 -14.26 -18.05
N THR A 115 -49.36 -14.52 -17.27
CA THR A 115 -49.81 -13.70 -16.12
C THR A 115 -49.09 -14.05 -14.81
N VAL A 116 -48.44 -15.22 -14.74
CA VAL A 116 -47.74 -15.71 -13.56
C VAL A 116 -46.28 -15.34 -13.65
N ARG A 117 -45.69 -14.91 -12.54
CA ARG A 117 -44.27 -14.53 -12.45
C ARG A 117 -43.53 -15.55 -11.59
N PRO A 118 -42.40 -16.11 -12.05
CA PRO A 118 -41.54 -16.93 -11.21
C PRO A 118 -40.82 -16.07 -10.17
N SER A 119 -40.54 -16.62 -9.01
CA SER A 119 -39.87 -15.92 -7.90
C SER A 119 -38.54 -16.56 -7.53
N ALA A 120 -38.50 -17.90 -7.41
CA ALA A 120 -37.28 -18.64 -7.07
C ALA A 120 -37.34 -20.07 -7.62
N ILE A 121 -36.17 -20.68 -7.78
CA ILE A 121 -35.97 -22.08 -8.15
C ILE A 121 -35.15 -22.73 -7.04
N ASN A 122 -35.65 -23.83 -6.47
CA ASN A 122 -34.97 -24.56 -5.39
C ASN A 122 -34.96 -26.06 -5.68
N ALA A 123 -33.88 -26.76 -5.30
CA ALA A 123 -33.81 -28.21 -5.44
C ALA A 123 -34.22 -28.90 -4.13
N ASP A 124 -34.97 -30.00 -4.24
CA ASP A 124 -35.20 -30.91 -3.10
C ASP A 124 -34.03 -31.90 -2.91
N PRO A 125 -33.97 -32.67 -1.81
CA PRO A 125 -32.90 -33.65 -1.60
C PRO A 125 -32.82 -34.73 -2.71
N GLN A 126 -33.95 -35.06 -3.34
CA GLN A 126 -34.00 -36.00 -4.48
C GLN A 126 -33.47 -35.37 -5.78
N GLY A 127 -33.33 -34.05 -5.84
CA GLY A 127 -32.82 -33.28 -6.98
C GLY A 127 -33.89 -32.83 -7.96
N ASN A 128 -35.16 -32.88 -7.57
CA ASN A 128 -36.23 -32.27 -8.34
C ASN A 128 -36.22 -30.77 -8.13
N LEU A 129 -36.62 -30.02 -9.15
CA LEU A 129 -36.67 -28.57 -9.09
C LEU A 129 -38.06 -28.10 -8.71
N TRP A 130 -38.12 -27.19 -7.74
CA TRP A 130 -39.32 -26.53 -7.26
C TRP A 130 -39.30 -25.07 -7.69
N PHE A 131 -40.34 -24.65 -8.39
CA PHE A 131 -40.52 -23.31 -8.92
C PHE A 131 -41.55 -22.58 -8.06
N SER A 132 -41.09 -21.55 -7.35
CA SER A 132 -41.94 -20.61 -6.62
C SER A 132 -42.53 -19.60 -7.60
N CYS A 133 -43.84 -19.38 -7.54
CA CYS A 133 -44.56 -18.48 -8.43
C CYS A 133 -45.57 -17.63 -7.64
N THR A 134 -46.05 -16.57 -8.28
CA THR A 134 -47.10 -15.69 -7.71
C THR A 134 -48.43 -16.40 -7.45
N ASP A 135 -48.66 -17.57 -8.06
CA ASP A 135 -49.88 -18.38 -7.92
C ASP A 135 -49.69 -19.70 -7.14
N GLY A 136 -48.49 -19.93 -6.57
CA GLY A 136 -48.19 -21.12 -5.79
C GLY A 136 -46.89 -21.81 -6.21
N LEU A 137 -46.85 -23.15 -6.05
CA LEU A 137 -45.66 -23.96 -6.30
C LEU A 137 -45.86 -24.96 -7.43
N ARG A 138 -44.77 -25.19 -8.18
CA ARG A 138 -44.67 -26.24 -9.19
C ARG A 138 -43.42 -27.07 -8.96
N MET A 139 -43.46 -28.37 -9.20
CA MET A 139 -42.31 -29.28 -9.08
C MET A 139 -42.05 -29.95 -10.43
N LEU A 140 -40.81 -29.91 -10.90
CA LEU A 140 -40.31 -30.67 -12.05
C LEU A 140 -39.47 -31.84 -11.56
N GLU A 141 -39.96 -33.06 -11.79
CA GLU A 141 -39.19 -34.27 -11.56
C GLU A 141 -38.18 -34.45 -12.69
N ILE A 142 -36.88 -34.30 -12.39
CA ILE A 142 -35.84 -34.13 -13.42
C ILE A 142 -35.66 -35.40 -14.27
N GLN A 143 -35.82 -36.58 -13.67
CA GLN A 143 -35.64 -37.86 -14.35
C GLN A 143 -36.75 -38.14 -15.36
N THR A 144 -38.01 -37.90 -14.99
CA THR A 144 -39.20 -38.20 -15.81
C THR A 144 -39.64 -37.01 -16.66
N ARG A 145 -39.13 -35.81 -16.37
CA ARG A 145 -39.56 -34.51 -16.92
C ARG A 145 -41.05 -34.22 -16.69
N GLN A 146 -41.66 -34.85 -15.70
CA GLN A 146 -43.04 -34.57 -15.33
C GLN A 146 -43.13 -33.35 -14.43
N VAL A 147 -44.10 -32.50 -14.71
CA VAL A 147 -44.43 -31.32 -13.91
C VAL A 147 -45.66 -31.61 -13.06
N PHE A 148 -45.56 -31.29 -11.78
CA PHE A 148 -46.61 -31.41 -10.79
C PHE A 148 -46.92 -30.02 -10.24
N ASP A 149 -48.21 -29.70 -10.13
CA ASP A 149 -48.71 -28.44 -9.62
C ASP A 149 -50.03 -28.68 -8.88
N ARG A 150 -50.74 -27.62 -8.51
CA ARG A 150 -52.04 -27.72 -7.83
C ARG A 150 -53.07 -28.53 -8.62
N SER A 151 -53.10 -28.40 -9.95
CA SER A 151 -54.03 -29.10 -10.83
C SER A 151 -53.63 -30.55 -11.07
N ARG A 152 -52.32 -30.84 -10.98
CA ARG A 152 -51.73 -32.17 -11.20
C ARG A 152 -50.93 -32.60 -9.97
N ASN A 153 -51.64 -32.92 -8.88
CA ASN A 153 -51.06 -33.35 -7.59
C ASN A 153 -51.51 -34.78 -7.21
N PRO A 154 -51.07 -35.84 -7.92
CA PRO A 154 -51.49 -37.22 -7.66
C PRO A 154 -51.01 -37.74 -6.30
N ARG A 155 -49.93 -37.17 -5.77
CA ARG A 155 -49.37 -37.49 -4.43
C ARG A 155 -50.07 -36.74 -3.30
N GLN A 156 -51.08 -35.91 -3.60
CA GLN A 156 -51.82 -35.06 -2.64
C GLN A 156 -50.92 -34.29 -1.68
N LEU A 157 -49.78 -33.80 -2.15
CA LEU A 157 -48.83 -33.06 -1.32
C LEU A 157 -49.45 -31.72 -0.92
N SER A 158 -49.57 -31.46 0.38
CA SER A 158 -50.08 -30.17 0.89
C SER A 158 -49.28 -28.97 0.39
N LEU A 159 -47.98 -29.17 0.10
CA LEU A 159 -47.08 -28.16 -0.43
C LEU A 159 -47.49 -27.65 -1.83
N LEU A 160 -48.03 -28.51 -2.69
CA LEU A 160 -48.50 -28.14 -4.04
C LEU A 160 -49.93 -27.58 -4.03
N ALA A 161 -50.66 -27.68 -2.91
CA ALA A 161 -52.01 -27.16 -2.78
C ALA A 161 -52.07 -25.65 -2.48
N VAL A 162 -50.92 -25.03 -2.20
CA VAL A 162 -50.76 -23.61 -1.90
C VAL A 162 -51.20 -22.76 -3.09
N SER A 163 -52.05 -21.76 -2.84
CA SER A 163 -52.60 -20.85 -3.86
C SER A 163 -52.24 -19.37 -3.65
N TYR A 164 -51.39 -19.09 -2.68
CA TYR A 164 -50.89 -17.74 -2.40
C TYR A 164 -49.48 -17.56 -3.00
N PRO A 165 -49.02 -16.31 -3.21
CA PRO A 165 -47.67 -16.05 -3.72
C PRO A 165 -46.59 -16.67 -2.83
N VAL A 166 -45.66 -17.40 -3.45
CA VAL A 166 -44.51 -17.99 -2.77
C VAL A 166 -43.24 -17.30 -3.24
N ALA A 167 -42.46 -16.78 -2.29
CA ALA A 167 -41.18 -16.14 -2.58
C ALA A 167 -40.05 -17.17 -2.67
N SER A 168 -39.91 -18.05 -1.67
CA SER A 168 -38.86 -19.06 -1.65
C SER A 168 -39.26 -20.30 -0.85
N VAL A 169 -38.57 -21.41 -1.13
CA VAL A 169 -38.75 -22.70 -0.47
C VAL A 169 -37.38 -23.24 -0.05
N CYS A 170 -37.29 -23.77 1.17
CA CYS A 170 -36.07 -24.38 1.70
C CYS A 170 -36.39 -25.74 2.32
N PHE A 171 -35.61 -26.76 1.94
CA PHE A 171 -35.76 -28.13 2.40
C PHE A 171 -34.77 -28.42 3.54
N ASP A 172 -35.29 -28.72 4.72
CA ASP A 172 -34.50 -29.05 5.90
C ASP A 172 -34.09 -30.54 5.89
N LYS A 173 -32.87 -30.82 6.36
CA LYS A 173 -32.35 -32.18 6.59
C LYS A 173 -33.22 -32.99 7.56
N LYS A 174 -34.01 -32.33 8.41
CA LYS A 174 -34.95 -32.98 9.35
C LYS A 174 -36.33 -33.29 8.75
N GLY A 175 -36.52 -33.09 7.43
CA GLY A 175 -37.76 -33.41 6.72
C GLY A 175 -38.84 -32.32 6.77
N PHE A 176 -38.51 -31.13 7.27
CA PHE A 176 -39.37 -29.95 7.18
C PHE A 176 -39.17 -29.22 5.86
N VAL A 177 -40.24 -28.60 5.37
CA VAL A 177 -40.17 -27.68 4.23
C VAL A 177 -40.62 -26.30 4.66
N TRP A 178 -39.75 -25.32 4.49
CA TRP A 178 -39.97 -23.94 4.88
C TRP A 178 -40.34 -23.11 3.67
N VAL A 179 -41.46 -22.41 3.73
CA VAL A 179 -42.02 -21.64 2.61
C VAL A 179 -42.20 -20.19 3.06
N SER A 180 -41.49 -19.25 2.43
CA SER A 180 -41.68 -17.82 2.66
C SER A 180 -42.57 -17.21 1.58
N THR A 181 -43.42 -16.26 1.97
CA THR A 181 -44.46 -15.68 1.10
C THR A 181 -44.11 -14.30 0.55
N GLY A 182 -42.97 -13.72 0.93
CA GLY A 182 -42.54 -12.38 0.52
C GLY A 182 -43.51 -11.30 1.02
N PHE A 183 -44.39 -10.80 0.15
CA PHE A 183 -45.32 -9.70 0.43
C PHE A 183 -46.33 -9.98 1.55
N ASN A 184 -46.73 -11.23 1.74
CA ASN A 184 -47.66 -11.57 2.82
C ASN A 184 -46.96 -11.67 4.18
N GLN A 185 -45.61 -11.58 4.21
CA GLN A 185 -44.79 -11.51 5.43
C GLN A 185 -45.02 -12.71 6.38
N LEU A 186 -45.33 -13.87 5.81
CA LEU A 186 -45.52 -15.14 6.51
C LEU A 186 -44.44 -16.15 6.16
N LEU A 187 -44.06 -16.94 7.15
CA LEU A 187 -43.23 -18.14 7.03
C LEU A 187 -44.07 -19.36 7.40
N HIS A 188 -44.17 -20.32 6.50
CA HIS A 188 -44.87 -21.57 6.74
C HIS A 188 -43.89 -22.73 6.86
N ARG A 189 -44.15 -23.64 7.81
CA ARG A 189 -43.41 -24.88 7.98
C ARG A 189 -44.33 -26.05 7.70
N PHE A 190 -44.04 -26.75 6.61
CA PHE A 190 -44.70 -27.97 6.18
C PHE A 190 -43.91 -29.20 6.62
N ARG A 191 -44.60 -30.33 6.72
CA ARG A 191 -44.00 -31.66 6.74
C ARG A 191 -44.48 -32.42 5.52
N LEU A 192 -43.64 -33.33 5.01
CA LEU A 192 -43.97 -34.16 3.85
C LEU A 192 -45.02 -35.25 4.15
N ASP A 193 -45.45 -35.40 5.41
CA ASP A 193 -46.49 -36.33 5.87
C ASP A 193 -47.91 -35.73 5.85
N ASN A 194 -48.12 -34.63 5.11
CA ASN A 194 -49.42 -33.95 4.93
C ASN A 194 -50.09 -33.42 6.22
N GLN A 195 -49.32 -33.19 7.29
CA GLN A 195 -49.81 -32.40 8.42
C GLN A 195 -50.08 -30.93 8.03
N PRO A 196 -51.05 -30.25 8.68
CA PRO A 196 -51.31 -28.84 8.41
C PRO A 196 -50.05 -27.99 8.70
N PRO A 197 -49.75 -26.99 7.85
CA PRO A 197 -48.57 -26.16 8.03
C PRO A 197 -48.66 -25.34 9.30
N ARG A 198 -47.53 -25.18 10.01
CA ARG A 198 -47.40 -24.14 11.04
C ARG A 198 -47.03 -22.82 10.40
N THR A 199 -47.65 -21.74 10.83
CA THR A 199 -47.42 -20.39 10.29
C THR A 199 -46.76 -19.51 11.35
N TYR A 200 -45.76 -18.74 10.93
CA TYR A 200 -44.99 -17.82 11.73
C TYR A 200 -45.00 -16.43 11.09
N TYR A 201 -44.92 -15.39 11.91
CA TYR A 201 -44.68 -14.01 11.50
C TYR A 201 -43.76 -13.34 12.51
N PHE A 202 -43.12 -12.25 12.11
CA PHE A 202 -42.27 -11.45 12.98
C PHE A 202 -42.78 -10.01 12.99
N GLU A 203 -42.63 -9.32 14.11
CA GLU A 203 -42.98 -7.90 14.24
C GLU A 203 -41.82 -7.03 13.71
N GLY A 204 -42.14 -6.07 12.85
CA GLY A 204 -41.20 -5.08 12.34
C GLY A 204 -40.93 -3.96 13.35
N ARG A 205 -39.86 -3.18 13.15
CA ARG A 205 -39.57 -2.00 13.98
C ARG A 205 -40.47 -0.82 13.59
N ALA A 206 -40.91 -0.05 14.60
CA ALA A 206 -41.54 1.23 14.38
C ALA A 206 -40.52 2.23 13.80
N LEU A 207 -40.89 2.95 12.74
CA LEU A 207 -40.07 4.00 12.16
C LEU A 207 -40.00 5.17 13.15
N ALA A 208 -38.79 5.59 13.54
CA ALA A 208 -38.61 6.79 14.34
C ALA A 208 -39.15 8.01 13.57
N GLY A 209 -40.23 8.62 14.07
CA GLY A 209 -40.82 9.84 13.51
C GLY A 209 -42.21 9.69 12.87
N SER A 210 -42.77 8.48 12.72
CA SER A 210 -44.18 8.32 12.36
C SER A 210 -45.02 8.29 13.64
N GLY A 211 -45.81 9.34 13.89
CA GLY A 211 -46.66 9.51 15.08
C GLY A 211 -47.79 8.50 15.29
N GLU A 212 -47.72 7.30 14.69
CA GLU A 212 -48.64 6.19 14.93
C GLU A 212 -47.86 4.91 15.23
N GLN A 213 -48.16 4.27 16.36
CA GLN A 213 -47.69 2.93 16.72
C GLN A 213 -48.38 1.83 15.88
N ASN A 214 -48.22 1.87 14.56
CA ASN A 214 -48.67 0.77 13.71
C ASN A 214 -47.55 -0.29 13.61
N ILE A 215 -47.64 -1.34 14.44
CA ILE A 215 -46.76 -2.52 14.36
C ILE A 215 -47.01 -3.20 13.01
N ARG A 216 -46.11 -3.01 12.05
CA ARG A 216 -46.14 -3.72 10.76
C ARG A 216 -45.44 -5.07 10.89
N LYS A 217 -45.88 -6.08 10.14
CA LYS A 217 -45.18 -7.36 10.05
C LYS A 217 -43.85 -7.16 9.30
N GLU A 218 -42.84 -7.92 9.70
CA GLU A 218 -41.49 -7.88 9.12
C GLU A 218 -41.45 -8.59 7.76
N PHE A 219 -40.66 -8.06 6.82
CA PHE A 219 -40.43 -8.76 5.57
C PHE A 219 -39.43 -9.90 5.76
N ILE A 220 -39.82 -11.09 5.31
CA ILE A 220 -39.07 -12.32 5.47
C ILE A 220 -38.37 -12.67 4.15
N GLY A 221 -37.05 -12.81 4.20
CA GLY A 221 -36.24 -13.26 3.07
C GLY A 221 -36.38 -14.76 2.78
N GLY A 222 -35.54 -15.27 1.88
CA GLY A 222 -35.43 -16.71 1.63
C GLY A 222 -34.83 -17.44 2.85
N PRO A 223 -35.48 -18.47 3.41
CA PRO A 223 -34.90 -19.26 4.49
C PRO A 223 -33.58 -19.92 4.04
N PHE A 224 -32.53 -19.80 4.85
CA PHE A 224 -31.20 -20.29 4.54
C PHE A 224 -30.81 -21.42 5.49
N LEU A 225 -30.54 -22.61 4.94
CA LEU A 225 -30.09 -23.76 5.72
C LEU A 225 -28.58 -23.93 5.57
N THR A 226 -27.87 -23.85 6.68
CA THR A 226 -26.43 -24.11 6.73
C THR A 226 -26.12 -25.60 6.54
N SER A 227 -24.90 -25.91 6.12
CA SER A 227 -24.34 -27.25 6.03
C SER A 227 -24.41 -27.98 7.38
N GLY A 228 -24.30 -27.26 8.49
CA GLY A 228 -24.45 -27.77 9.87
C GLY A 228 -25.89 -28.08 10.29
N GLY A 229 -26.90 -27.69 9.49
CA GLY A 229 -28.31 -27.93 9.79
C GLY A 229 -29.00 -26.83 10.60
N SER A 230 -28.31 -25.71 10.87
CA SER A 230 -28.92 -24.50 11.44
C SER A 230 -29.71 -23.76 10.36
N LEU A 231 -30.94 -23.34 10.70
CA LEU A 231 -31.84 -22.60 9.82
C LEU A 231 -31.88 -21.13 10.22
N LEU A 232 -31.53 -20.27 9.27
CA LEU A 232 -31.52 -18.81 9.41
C LEU A 232 -32.65 -18.22 8.56
N ILE A 233 -33.39 -17.30 9.15
CA ILE A 233 -34.48 -16.58 8.50
C ILE A 233 -34.08 -15.11 8.39
N PRO A 234 -33.75 -14.59 7.20
CA PRO A 234 -33.46 -13.17 7.04
C PRO A 234 -34.69 -12.32 7.37
N LEU A 235 -34.50 -11.35 8.27
CA LEU A 235 -35.49 -10.34 8.65
C LEU A 235 -35.02 -9.01 8.04
N LEU A 236 -35.57 -8.65 6.88
CA LEU A 236 -34.92 -7.72 5.94
C LEU A 236 -34.59 -6.34 6.55
N SER A 237 -35.39 -5.85 7.51
CA SER A 237 -35.17 -4.54 8.14
C SER A 237 -34.39 -4.55 9.46
N ARG A 238 -34.07 -5.72 10.03
CA ARG A 238 -33.49 -5.76 11.39
C ARG A 238 -32.50 -6.86 11.69
N GLY A 239 -32.25 -7.83 10.80
CA GLY A 239 -31.27 -8.89 11.07
C GLY A 239 -31.69 -10.26 10.55
N PHE A 240 -31.56 -11.27 11.40
CA PHE A 240 -32.02 -12.62 11.09
C PHE A 240 -32.50 -13.35 12.34
N ALA A 241 -33.37 -14.33 12.16
CA ALA A 241 -33.82 -15.22 13.21
C ALA A 241 -33.22 -16.63 13.04
N LEU A 242 -32.71 -17.19 14.14
CA LEU A 242 -32.20 -18.55 14.22
C LEU A 242 -33.30 -19.47 14.77
N TYR A 243 -33.59 -20.56 14.06
CA TYR A 243 -34.61 -21.52 14.52
C TYR A 243 -34.04 -22.54 15.51
N ASN A 244 -34.67 -22.65 16.68
CA ASN A 244 -34.35 -23.68 17.67
C ASN A 244 -35.30 -24.88 17.52
N TYR A 245 -34.74 -26.01 17.10
CA TYR A 245 -35.49 -27.24 16.90
C TYR A 245 -35.99 -27.90 18.19
N ARG A 246 -35.37 -27.62 19.35
CA ARG A 246 -35.70 -28.29 20.61
C ARG A 246 -37.05 -27.85 21.17
N ASP A 247 -37.34 -26.56 21.07
CA ASP A 247 -38.56 -25.94 21.60
C ASP A 247 -39.44 -25.31 20.50
N SER A 248 -39.04 -25.41 19.23
CA SER A 248 -39.73 -24.80 18.08
C SER A 248 -39.85 -23.28 18.17
N SER A 249 -38.88 -22.61 18.79
CA SER A 249 -38.81 -21.16 18.93
C SER A 249 -37.79 -20.51 17.98
N PHE A 250 -37.78 -19.18 17.94
CA PHE A 250 -36.80 -18.40 17.20
C PHE A 250 -36.00 -17.52 18.16
N THR A 251 -34.68 -17.44 17.95
CA THR A 251 -33.82 -16.43 18.58
C THR A 251 -33.44 -15.40 17.54
N THR A 252 -33.85 -14.14 17.73
CA THR A 252 -33.53 -13.05 16.81
C THR A 252 -32.18 -12.44 17.13
N ILE A 253 -31.35 -12.26 16.11
CA ILE A 253 -30.11 -11.49 16.15
C ILE A 253 -30.38 -10.16 15.45
N GLU A 254 -30.32 -9.09 16.22
CA GLU A 254 -30.64 -7.73 15.77
C GLU A 254 -29.44 -7.03 15.14
N ALA A 255 -29.71 -6.15 14.20
CA ALA A 255 -28.74 -5.23 13.63
C ALA A 255 -28.36 -4.16 14.66
N ASP A 256 -27.06 -3.96 14.82
CA ASP A 256 -26.46 -2.94 15.66
C ASP A 256 -25.37 -2.21 14.87
N ASN A 257 -25.80 -1.19 14.13
CA ASN A 257 -24.91 -0.33 13.35
C ASN A 257 -24.01 0.56 14.22
N GLY A 258 -24.31 0.71 15.53
CA GLY A 258 -23.53 1.55 16.44
C GLY A 258 -22.26 0.85 16.92
N ARG A 259 -22.25 -0.48 16.92
CA ARG A 259 -21.12 -1.30 17.36
C ARG A 259 -20.30 -1.78 16.16
N PRO A 260 -18.96 -1.55 16.14
CA PRO A 260 -18.11 -2.05 15.06
C PRO A 260 -18.24 -3.56 14.82
N SER A 261 -18.35 -4.35 15.89
CA SER A 261 -18.55 -5.81 15.85
C SER A 261 -20.03 -6.23 15.79
N GLY A 262 -20.97 -5.28 15.68
CA GLY A 262 -22.40 -5.54 15.54
C GLY A 262 -22.75 -5.99 14.13
N LEU A 263 -24.00 -6.43 13.94
CA LEU A 263 -24.51 -6.76 12.62
C LEU A 263 -24.94 -5.47 11.90
N HIS A 264 -24.31 -5.15 10.77
CA HIS A 264 -24.56 -3.90 10.02
C HIS A 264 -25.57 -4.09 8.90
N ILE A 265 -26.76 -3.51 9.07
CA ILE A 265 -27.89 -3.59 8.14
C ILE A 265 -28.65 -2.26 8.18
N SER A 266 -29.10 -1.75 7.05
CA SER A 266 -30.00 -0.58 7.05
C SER A 266 -31.39 -0.95 7.52
N GLN A 267 -31.92 -0.16 8.44
CA GLN A 267 -33.16 -0.50 9.13
C GLN A 267 -34.43 -0.05 8.39
N ASN A 268 -34.29 0.64 7.25
CA ASN A 268 -35.41 1.36 6.60
C ASN A 268 -35.53 1.08 5.09
N THR A 269 -34.80 0.12 4.55
CA THR A 269 -34.77 -0.17 3.12
C THR A 269 -35.45 -1.51 2.82
N TRP A 270 -36.06 -1.60 1.64
CA TRP A 270 -36.49 -2.89 1.07
C TRP A 270 -35.29 -3.69 0.54
N GLY A 271 -34.06 -3.36 0.97
CA GLY A 271 -32.82 -3.98 0.55
C GLY A 271 -32.79 -5.44 0.99
N GLY A 272 -32.49 -6.34 0.07
CA GLY A 272 -32.44 -7.77 0.35
C GLY A 272 -31.22 -8.13 1.21
N ILE A 273 -31.44 -8.96 2.22
CA ILE A 273 -30.38 -9.70 2.89
C ILE A 273 -30.11 -10.95 2.07
N THR A 274 -28.87 -11.14 1.64
CA THR A 274 -28.42 -12.37 0.98
C THR A 274 -27.45 -13.11 1.88
N LEU A 275 -27.68 -14.42 2.05
CA LEU A 275 -26.84 -15.29 2.86
C LEU A 275 -26.09 -16.28 1.97
N HIS A 276 -24.83 -16.51 2.29
CA HIS A 276 -24.00 -17.55 1.70
C HIS A 276 -23.11 -18.18 2.77
N GLU A 277 -22.85 -19.48 2.66
CA GLU A 277 -21.93 -20.19 3.54
C GLU A 277 -20.70 -20.58 2.73
N ASP A 278 -19.52 -20.22 3.22
CA ASP A 278 -18.27 -20.61 2.56
C ASP A 278 -17.77 -21.98 3.03
N ARG A 279 -16.67 -22.44 2.42
CA ARG A 279 -16.01 -23.72 2.74
C ARG A 279 -15.48 -23.82 4.18
N GLU A 280 -15.27 -22.70 4.87
CA GLU A 280 -14.83 -22.64 6.26
C GLU A 280 -16.01 -22.56 7.24
N LYS A 281 -17.24 -22.65 6.71
CA LYS A 281 -18.51 -22.49 7.41
C LYS A 281 -18.72 -21.08 7.96
N ASN A 282 -18.05 -20.07 7.41
CA ASN A 282 -18.41 -18.68 7.68
C ASN A 282 -19.71 -18.36 6.93
N ILE A 283 -20.56 -17.59 7.59
CA ILE A 283 -21.79 -17.04 7.02
C ILE A 283 -21.48 -15.63 6.54
N TRP A 284 -21.66 -15.43 5.24
CA TRP A 284 -21.58 -14.15 4.56
C TRP A 284 -22.99 -13.59 4.46
N LEU A 285 -23.22 -12.47 5.11
CA LEU A 285 -24.47 -11.73 5.06
C LEU A 285 -24.23 -10.41 4.33
N ALA A 286 -24.70 -10.34 3.10
CA ALA A 286 -24.72 -9.10 2.34
C ALA A 286 -25.98 -8.30 2.67
N SER A 287 -25.80 -7.03 2.99
CA SER A 287 -26.84 -6.03 3.21
C SER A 287 -26.50 -4.77 2.42
N ASP A 288 -27.40 -3.80 2.46
CA ASP A 288 -27.14 -2.46 1.91
C ASP A 288 -26.17 -1.61 2.74
N LYS A 289 -25.69 -2.14 3.87
CA LYS A 289 -24.57 -1.59 4.66
C LYS A 289 -23.26 -2.34 4.42
N GLY A 290 -23.21 -3.26 3.46
CA GLY A 290 -22.00 -3.98 3.06
C GLY A 290 -22.05 -5.47 3.39
N LEU A 291 -20.89 -6.04 3.73
CA LEU A 291 -20.73 -7.47 4.02
C LEU A 291 -20.45 -7.69 5.51
N ASN A 292 -21.24 -8.57 6.12
CA ASN A 292 -20.99 -9.10 7.45
C ASN A 292 -20.51 -10.54 7.30
N ILE A 293 -19.46 -10.93 8.04
CA ILE A 293 -18.90 -12.28 8.03
C ILE A 293 -18.86 -12.78 9.47
N PHE A 294 -19.46 -13.93 9.75
CA PHE A 294 -19.49 -14.50 11.09
C PHE A 294 -19.56 -16.02 11.07
N LYS A 295 -19.22 -16.66 12.20
CA LYS A 295 -19.48 -18.09 12.44
C LYS A 295 -20.62 -18.25 13.43
N LEU A 296 -21.37 -19.34 13.29
CA LEU A 296 -22.44 -19.71 14.23
C LEU A 296 -21.92 -20.50 15.44
N ASP A 297 -20.68 -21.01 15.38
CA ASP A 297 -20.04 -21.71 16.49
C ASP A 297 -19.74 -20.72 17.63
N PRO A 298 -19.90 -21.12 18.91
CA PRO A 298 -19.57 -20.24 20.03
C PRO A 298 -18.09 -19.87 20.01
N PRO A 299 -17.73 -18.61 20.34
CA PRO A 299 -16.34 -18.18 20.34
C PRO A 299 -15.53 -18.94 21.39
N PRO A 300 -14.23 -19.20 21.14
CA PRO A 300 -13.36 -19.90 22.08
C PRO A 300 -13.11 -19.09 23.37
N PHE A 301 -13.23 -17.77 23.27
CA PHE A 301 -13.15 -16.84 24.39
C PHE A 301 -14.53 -16.23 24.66
N LEU A 302 -15.06 -16.48 25.86
CA LEU A 302 -16.34 -15.93 26.30
C LEU A 302 -16.10 -14.65 27.11
N THR A 303 -16.53 -13.50 26.57
CA THR A 303 -16.51 -12.22 27.28
C THR A 303 -17.86 -11.96 27.96
N LEU A 304 -17.84 -11.68 29.27
CA LEU A 304 -19.03 -11.36 30.07
C LEU A 304 -18.94 -9.94 30.63
N GLY A 305 -20.04 -9.18 30.59
CA GLY A 305 -20.11 -7.79 31.09
C GLY A 305 -20.26 -6.71 30.01
N LEU A 306 -20.36 -7.09 28.73
CA LEU A 306 -20.61 -6.16 27.61
C LEU A 306 -22.09 -5.72 27.53
N PRO A 307 -22.40 -4.56 26.90
CA PRO A 307 -23.58 -3.72 27.16
C PRO A 307 -24.97 -4.36 27.06
N ASP A 308 -25.14 -5.51 26.41
CA ASP A 308 -26.45 -6.16 26.25
C ASP A 308 -26.94 -6.93 27.47
N LYS A 309 -26.19 -6.91 28.58
CA LYS A 309 -26.68 -7.30 29.91
C LYS A 309 -26.14 -6.31 30.95
N PRO A 310 -26.99 -5.74 31.83
CA PRO A 310 -26.56 -4.74 32.81
C PRO A 310 -25.68 -5.39 33.88
N LEU A 311 -24.39 -5.49 33.59
CA LEU A 311 -23.31 -5.39 34.56
C LEU A 311 -22.60 -4.09 34.19
N ALA A 312 -23.23 -2.96 34.54
CA ALA A 312 -22.72 -1.61 34.29
C ALA A 312 -21.26 -1.48 34.77
N GLU A 313 -20.39 -1.00 33.87
CA GLU A 313 -19.01 -0.53 34.12
C GLU A 313 -18.25 -1.32 35.20
N THR A 314 -17.88 -2.55 34.87
CA THR A 314 -17.27 -3.47 35.84
C THR A 314 -15.80 -3.75 35.58
N GLN A 315 -14.91 -3.07 36.29
CA GLN A 315 -13.50 -3.50 36.41
C GLN A 315 -13.41 -4.62 37.46
N VAL A 316 -13.25 -5.86 37.00
CA VAL A 316 -13.04 -7.04 37.86
C VAL A 316 -11.64 -7.00 38.41
N SER A 317 -11.49 -6.96 39.74
CA SER A 317 -10.18 -6.88 40.39
C SER A 317 -9.58 -8.23 40.77
N SER A 318 -10.43 -9.19 41.12
CA SER A 318 -10.00 -10.54 41.49
C SER A 318 -11.18 -11.50 41.54
N ALA A 319 -10.92 -12.79 41.45
CA ALA A 319 -11.94 -13.81 41.57
C ALA A 319 -11.38 -15.08 42.23
N ILE A 320 -12.24 -15.82 42.93
CA ILE A 320 -11.93 -17.14 43.48
C ILE A 320 -13.09 -18.11 43.25
N GLU A 321 -12.77 -19.38 43.00
CA GLU A 321 -13.74 -20.47 43.15
C GLU A 321 -13.72 -20.94 44.61
N ALA A 322 -14.81 -20.65 45.33
CA ALA A 322 -14.92 -20.99 46.73
C ALA A 322 -15.14 -22.51 46.94
N ARG A 323 -15.07 -22.95 48.20
CA ARG A 323 -15.29 -24.36 48.58
C ARG A 323 -16.67 -24.90 48.24
N ASP A 324 -17.68 -24.05 48.19
CA ASP A 324 -19.04 -24.40 47.77
C ASP A 324 -19.19 -24.57 46.26
N GLY A 325 -18.12 -24.32 45.49
CA GLY A 325 -18.09 -24.48 44.03
C GLY A 325 -18.64 -23.29 43.25
N ASP A 326 -19.10 -22.24 43.94
CA ASP A 326 -19.51 -20.98 43.34
C ASP A 326 -18.31 -20.06 43.14
N LEU A 327 -18.45 -19.14 42.18
CA LEU A 327 -17.44 -18.14 41.86
C LEU A 327 -17.75 -16.84 42.60
N TYR A 328 -16.77 -16.31 43.32
CA TYR A 328 -16.87 -14.99 43.96
C TYR A 328 -15.94 -14.03 43.24
N VAL A 329 -16.51 -12.93 42.74
CA VAL A 329 -15.82 -11.94 41.92
C VAL A 329 -15.84 -10.60 42.65
N ALA A 330 -14.66 -10.03 42.86
CA ALA A 330 -14.45 -8.72 43.43
C ALA A 330 -14.31 -7.66 42.33
N TYR A 331 -14.77 -6.44 42.61
CA TYR A 331 -14.77 -5.33 41.66
C TYR A 331 -14.09 -4.10 42.23
N TYR A 332 -13.47 -3.32 41.35
CA TYR A 332 -12.71 -2.11 41.70
C TYR A 332 -13.57 -0.84 41.82
N PHE A 333 -14.87 -0.90 41.52
CA PHE A 333 -15.79 0.23 41.63
C PHE A 333 -16.69 0.15 42.87
N ALA A 334 -17.09 1.30 43.43
CA ALA A 334 -17.83 1.36 44.71
C ALA A 334 -19.19 0.64 44.66
N GLY A 335 -19.84 0.60 43.50
CA GLY A 335 -21.07 -0.16 43.26
C GLY A 335 -20.88 -1.66 42.96
N GLY A 336 -19.64 -2.13 42.89
CA GLY A 336 -19.30 -3.46 42.42
C GLY A 336 -19.24 -4.54 43.49
N GLY A 337 -18.63 -4.24 44.65
CA GLY A 337 -18.56 -5.14 45.80
C GLY A 337 -18.08 -6.56 45.47
N ILE A 338 -18.72 -7.57 46.07
CA ILE A 338 -18.49 -8.98 45.73
C ILE A 338 -19.75 -9.56 45.08
N LYS A 339 -19.65 -10.07 43.86
CA LYS A 339 -20.74 -10.81 43.20
C LYS A 339 -20.45 -12.30 43.22
N ARG A 340 -21.48 -13.09 43.54
CA ARG A 340 -21.43 -14.55 43.60
C ARG A 340 -22.15 -15.12 42.39
N PHE A 341 -21.48 -15.96 41.62
CA PHE A 341 -22.01 -16.64 40.45
C PHE A 341 -21.99 -18.15 40.65
N ASP A 342 -22.92 -18.86 40.01
CA ASP A 342 -22.76 -20.30 39.81
C ASP A 342 -21.72 -20.61 38.72
N ARG A 343 -21.43 -21.90 38.51
CA ARG A 343 -20.47 -22.38 37.48
C ARG A 343 -20.86 -22.05 36.04
N ASN A 344 -22.13 -21.72 35.81
CA ASN A 344 -22.67 -21.29 34.51
C ASN A 344 -22.72 -19.77 34.39
N MET A 345 -22.05 -19.04 35.29
CA MET A 345 -21.98 -17.58 35.32
C MET A 345 -23.33 -16.89 35.53
N LYS A 346 -24.29 -17.57 36.17
CA LYS A 346 -25.54 -16.96 36.62
C LYS A 346 -25.33 -16.29 37.97
N LEU A 347 -25.68 -15.00 38.08
CA LEU A 347 -25.60 -14.25 39.32
C LEU A 347 -26.55 -14.85 40.38
N LYS A 348 -26.00 -15.22 41.54
CA LYS A 348 -26.74 -15.73 42.71
C LYS A 348 -26.93 -14.66 43.78
N ASN A 349 -25.90 -13.85 44.03
CA ASN A 349 -25.95 -12.83 45.07
C ASN A 349 -24.96 -11.68 44.82
N HIS A 350 -25.19 -10.54 45.46
CA HIS A 350 -24.34 -9.35 45.41
C HIS A 350 -24.17 -8.79 46.83
N TYR A 351 -22.94 -8.81 47.32
CA TYR A 351 -22.57 -8.37 48.66
C TYR A 351 -21.96 -6.97 48.60
N LEU A 352 -22.62 -6.03 49.27
CA LEU A 352 -22.16 -4.66 49.46
C LEU A 352 -22.16 -4.33 50.96
N TRP A 353 -21.10 -3.69 51.41
CA TRP A 353 -21.10 -2.99 52.69
C TRP A 353 -21.95 -1.72 52.57
N LYS A 354 -22.97 -1.60 53.42
CA LYS A 354 -23.94 -0.49 53.37
C LYS A 354 -23.63 0.65 54.35
N GLY A 355 -22.65 0.47 55.25
CA GLY A 355 -22.33 1.45 56.28
C GLY A 355 -23.57 1.93 57.08
N PRO A 356 -23.45 3.05 57.82
CA PRO A 356 -24.57 3.62 58.59
C PRO A 356 -25.54 4.47 57.74
N LYS A 357 -25.06 5.06 56.64
CA LYS A 357 -25.81 6.02 55.80
C LYS A 357 -26.29 5.45 54.45
N ASN A 358 -25.97 4.20 54.13
CA ASN A 358 -26.38 3.50 52.91
C ASN A 358 -25.84 4.09 51.59
N ASP A 359 -24.73 4.85 51.63
CA ASP A 359 -24.02 5.32 50.43
C ASP A 359 -22.99 4.28 49.93
N LEU A 360 -22.63 4.36 48.65
CA LEU A 360 -21.57 3.54 48.04
C LEU A 360 -20.19 4.18 48.30
N TYR A 361 -19.43 3.60 49.23
CA TYR A 361 -18.10 4.09 49.65
C TYR A 361 -16.93 3.26 49.09
N ASP A 362 -15.70 3.76 49.27
CA ASP A 362 -14.42 3.10 48.98
C ASP A 362 -14.28 1.72 49.66
N GLU A 363 -15.07 1.41 50.70
CA GLU A 363 -15.08 0.10 51.34
C GLU A 363 -15.58 -1.05 50.44
N ASN A 364 -16.30 -0.72 49.36
CA ASN A 364 -16.78 -1.68 48.36
C ASN A 364 -15.92 -1.73 47.09
N GLN A 365 -14.89 -0.89 46.99
CA GLN A 365 -13.88 -0.97 45.93
C GLN A 365 -12.81 -1.96 46.40
N LEU A 366 -12.74 -3.13 45.79
CA LEU A 366 -11.96 -4.26 46.30
C LEU A 366 -10.72 -4.48 45.44
N TRP A 367 -9.58 -4.74 46.06
CA TRP A 367 -8.29 -4.99 45.38
C TRP A 367 -8.03 -6.47 45.10
N SER A 368 -8.50 -7.33 45.99
CA SER A 368 -8.21 -8.77 45.99
C SER A 368 -9.33 -9.51 46.69
N ILE A 369 -9.35 -10.84 46.56
CA ILE A 369 -10.31 -11.69 47.24
C ILE A 369 -9.67 -13.03 47.64
N PHE A 370 -10.01 -13.50 48.83
CA PHE A 370 -9.44 -14.69 49.44
C PHE A 370 -10.51 -15.40 50.30
N GLN A 371 -10.47 -16.73 50.38
CA GLN A 371 -11.32 -17.51 51.29
C GLN A 371 -10.46 -18.20 52.35
N ASP A 372 -10.79 -17.95 53.63
CA ASP A 372 -10.09 -18.59 54.74
C ASP A 372 -10.52 -20.06 54.97
N LYS A 373 -9.82 -20.74 55.90
CA LYS A 373 -10.15 -22.13 56.27
C LYS A 373 -11.54 -22.30 56.88
N GLN A 374 -12.16 -21.25 57.41
CA GLN A 374 -13.50 -21.25 57.99
C GLN A 374 -14.59 -21.00 56.94
N GLY A 375 -14.21 -20.64 55.71
CA GLY A 375 -15.13 -20.38 54.61
C GLY A 375 -15.53 -18.91 54.46
N ILE A 376 -14.99 -18.00 55.30
CA ILE A 376 -15.25 -16.57 55.21
C ILE A 376 -14.44 -15.99 54.05
N ILE A 377 -15.08 -15.11 53.29
CA ILE A 377 -14.48 -14.40 52.15
C ILE A 377 -13.92 -13.08 52.64
N TRP A 378 -12.64 -12.83 52.39
CA TRP A 378 -11.92 -11.63 52.76
C TRP A 378 -11.58 -10.86 51.49
N ALA A 379 -11.96 -9.59 51.43
CA ALA A 379 -11.71 -8.73 50.29
C ALA A 379 -11.15 -7.38 50.77
N PRO A 380 -9.84 -7.16 50.65
CA PRO A 380 -9.22 -5.86 50.90
C PRO A 380 -9.84 -4.77 50.05
N ASN A 381 -10.08 -3.61 50.66
CA ASN A 381 -10.74 -2.50 49.99
C ASN A 381 -9.87 -1.24 49.88
N GLN A 382 -10.30 -0.31 49.03
CA GLN A 382 -9.62 0.96 48.74
C GLN A 382 -9.51 1.85 49.99
N ALA A 383 -10.50 1.76 50.89
CA ALA A 383 -10.49 2.48 52.17
C ALA A 383 -9.41 1.97 53.15
N GLY A 384 -8.66 0.92 52.81
CA GLY A 384 -7.60 0.37 53.66
C GLY A 384 -8.13 -0.52 54.78
N ASN A 385 -9.24 -1.22 54.54
CA ASN A 385 -9.85 -2.20 55.44
C ASN A 385 -10.01 -3.54 54.71
N ILE A 386 -10.42 -4.59 55.42
CA ILE A 386 -10.79 -5.88 54.82
C ILE A 386 -12.30 -6.09 54.99
N LEU A 387 -13.02 -6.15 53.87
CA LEU A 387 -14.41 -6.59 53.84
C LEU A 387 -14.47 -8.10 54.05
N GLN A 388 -15.25 -8.53 55.02
CA GLN A 388 -15.47 -9.95 55.30
C GLN A 388 -16.92 -10.30 55.00
N VAL A 389 -17.12 -11.39 54.27
CA VAL A 389 -18.44 -11.92 53.94
C VAL A 389 -18.51 -13.36 54.40
N ASP A 390 -19.50 -13.66 55.23
CA ASP A 390 -19.88 -15.03 55.54
C ASP A 390 -20.88 -15.53 54.48
N PRO A 391 -20.49 -16.48 53.62
CA PRO A 391 -21.38 -17.03 52.59
C PRO A 391 -22.66 -17.65 53.11
N GLY A 392 -22.64 -18.22 54.31
CA GLY A 392 -23.75 -18.97 54.89
C GLY A 392 -24.84 -18.06 55.44
N SER A 393 -24.45 -17.01 56.16
CA SER A 393 -25.39 -16.01 56.70
C SER A 393 -25.65 -14.83 55.76
N GLY A 394 -24.76 -14.61 54.78
CA GLY A 394 -24.77 -13.43 53.91
C GLY A 394 -24.34 -12.13 54.59
N LYS A 395 -23.89 -12.20 55.85
CA LYS A 395 -23.50 -11.04 56.65
C LYS A 395 -22.17 -10.48 56.17
N THR A 396 -22.11 -9.16 56.03
CA THR A 396 -20.88 -8.41 55.71
C THR A 396 -20.34 -7.69 56.96
N THR A 397 -19.04 -7.76 57.22
CA THR A 397 -18.35 -7.03 58.30
C THR A 397 -17.08 -6.38 57.78
N LEU A 398 -16.57 -5.36 58.47
CA LEU A 398 -15.30 -4.71 58.14
C LEU A 398 -14.28 -4.93 59.24
N TRP A 399 -13.11 -5.44 58.87
CA TRP A 399 -11.94 -5.47 59.74
C TRP A 399 -11.05 -4.26 59.45
N LYS A 400 -10.92 -3.39 60.44
CA LYS A 400 -10.11 -2.17 60.40
C LYS A 400 -8.82 -2.35 61.18
N ASP A 401 -7.69 -2.02 60.57
CA ASP A 401 -6.38 -1.90 61.22
C ASP A 401 -5.54 -0.83 60.51
N SER A 402 -4.73 -0.10 61.26
CA SER A 402 -3.83 0.92 60.69
C SER A 402 -2.81 0.35 59.68
N LEU A 403 -2.43 -0.93 59.83
CA LEU A 403 -1.49 -1.61 58.95
C LEU A 403 -2.09 -2.05 57.61
N PHE A 404 -3.42 -2.06 57.50
CA PHE A 404 -4.14 -2.32 56.24
C PHE A 404 -4.26 -1.07 55.37
N ARG A 405 -3.92 0.13 55.86
CA ARG A 405 -4.02 1.35 55.08
C ARG A 405 -3.13 1.31 53.83
N GLY A 406 -3.79 1.32 52.68
CA GLY A 406 -3.19 1.26 51.35
C GLY A 406 -3.67 0.05 50.58
N ALA A 407 -3.13 -0.13 49.38
CA ALA A 407 -3.51 -1.24 48.51
C ALA A 407 -2.82 -2.56 48.92
N MET A 408 -3.63 -3.59 49.07
CA MET A 408 -3.22 -4.97 49.36
C MET A 408 -3.46 -5.82 48.10
N ASN A 409 -2.38 -6.19 47.41
CA ASN A 409 -2.48 -6.78 46.07
C ASN A 409 -2.85 -8.27 46.12
N GLU A 410 -2.35 -8.99 47.11
CA GLU A 410 -2.55 -10.44 47.24
C GLU A 410 -2.63 -10.85 48.70
N ILE A 411 -3.52 -11.81 48.99
CA ILE A 411 -3.68 -12.42 50.31
C ILE A 411 -3.65 -13.95 50.15
N ARG A 412 -2.87 -14.62 51.00
CA ARG A 412 -2.84 -16.09 51.07
C ARG A 412 -2.76 -16.58 52.50
N GLN A 413 -3.32 -17.76 52.76
CA GLN A 413 -3.15 -18.46 54.02
C GLN A 413 -2.23 -19.67 53.83
N ASP A 414 -1.30 -19.87 54.76
CA ASP A 414 -0.39 -21.01 54.73
C ASP A 414 -0.94 -22.24 55.50
N GLY A 415 -0.15 -23.32 55.49
CA GLY A 415 -0.50 -24.57 56.17
C GLY A 415 -0.74 -24.41 57.67
N ASN A 416 -0.01 -23.50 58.33
CA ASN A 416 -0.07 -23.25 59.77
C ASN A 416 -1.28 -22.36 60.15
N GLY A 417 -1.98 -21.81 59.16
CA GLY A 417 -3.12 -20.93 59.36
C GLY A 417 -2.76 -19.45 59.43
N ASP A 418 -1.48 -19.11 59.26
CA ASP A 418 -1.02 -17.73 59.15
C ASP A 418 -1.46 -17.14 57.81
N VAL A 419 -1.87 -15.88 57.82
CA VAL A 419 -2.30 -15.15 56.62
C VAL A 419 -1.23 -14.15 56.22
N TRP A 420 -0.76 -14.23 54.99
CA TRP A 420 0.27 -13.38 54.40
C TRP A 420 -0.38 -12.40 53.42
N ILE A 421 0.02 -11.13 53.49
CA ILE A 421 -0.53 -10.05 52.66
C ILE A 421 0.60 -9.31 51.95
N ALA A 422 0.48 -9.21 50.63
CA ALA A 422 1.34 -8.42 49.75
C ALA A 422 0.82 -6.98 49.77
N HIS A 423 1.61 -6.04 50.29
CA HIS A 423 1.17 -4.67 50.50
C HIS A 423 1.98 -3.67 49.68
N ASN A 424 1.32 -2.69 49.06
CA ASN A 424 1.97 -1.71 48.19
C ASN A 424 2.97 -0.78 48.91
N TYR A 425 2.66 -0.37 50.14
CA TYR A 425 3.50 0.56 50.90
C TYR A 425 4.24 -0.04 52.10
N LYS A 426 3.87 -1.25 52.56
CA LYS A 426 4.31 -1.79 53.86
C LYS A 426 5.19 -3.04 53.73
N GLY A 427 5.44 -3.52 52.51
CA GLY A 427 6.16 -4.76 52.28
C GLY A 427 5.25 -5.97 52.46
N LEU A 428 5.75 -6.99 53.15
CA LEU A 428 5.01 -8.21 53.46
C LEU A 428 4.40 -8.09 54.87
N LEU A 429 3.11 -8.36 55.00
CA LEU A 429 2.46 -8.45 56.31
C LEU A 429 2.12 -9.91 56.61
N LYS A 430 2.22 -10.28 57.90
CA LYS A 430 1.77 -11.56 58.45
C LYS A 430 0.71 -11.30 59.50
N ILE A 431 -0.42 -11.98 59.40
CA ILE A 431 -1.41 -12.12 60.45
C ILE A 431 -1.24 -13.51 61.05
N ASP A 432 -0.91 -13.56 62.33
CA ASP A 432 -0.77 -14.82 63.05
C ASP A 432 -2.12 -15.56 63.16
N GLY A 433 -2.14 -16.83 62.78
CA GLY A 433 -3.37 -17.61 62.69
C GLY A 433 -4.11 -17.75 64.02
N GLN A 434 -3.38 -17.80 65.13
CA GLN A 434 -3.89 -18.03 66.49
C GLN A 434 -4.14 -16.72 67.24
N THR A 435 -3.14 -15.86 67.31
CA THR A 435 -3.16 -14.62 68.11
C THR A 435 -3.77 -13.43 67.36
N LYS A 436 -3.95 -13.54 66.04
CA LYS A 436 -4.38 -12.46 65.14
C LYS A 436 -3.46 -11.23 65.14
N LYS A 437 -2.26 -11.33 65.73
CA LYS A 437 -1.26 -10.26 65.72
C LYS A 437 -0.74 -10.02 64.30
N ILE A 438 -0.68 -8.76 63.89
CA ILE A 438 -0.17 -8.34 62.59
C ILE A 438 1.30 -7.93 62.71
N THR A 439 2.18 -8.52 61.91
CA THR A 439 3.62 -8.24 61.87
C THR A 439 4.03 -7.78 60.47
N ARG A 440 4.87 -6.74 60.39
CA ARG A 440 5.37 -6.16 59.13
C ARG A 440 6.81 -6.55 58.85
N TYR A 441 7.09 -6.98 57.63
CA TYR A 441 8.44 -7.28 57.12
C TYR A 441 8.75 -6.40 55.90
N ASN A 442 9.74 -5.51 56.05
CA ASN A 442 10.10 -4.54 55.02
C ASN A 442 11.62 -4.37 54.86
N GLN A 443 12.43 -5.31 55.34
CA GLN A 443 13.89 -5.25 55.20
C GLN A 443 14.33 -6.19 54.05
N PHE A 444 14.16 -5.74 52.81
CA PHE A 444 14.50 -6.55 51.62
C PHE A 444 16.01 -6.77 51.48
N ALA A 445 16.41 -7.94 50.99
CA ALA A 445 17.80 -8.29 50.78
C ALA A 445 18.37 -7.50 49.58
N GLY A 446 19.55 -6.90 49.74
CA GLY A 446 20.26 -6.18 48.68
C GLY A 446 19.59 -4.89 48.18
N ALA A 447 18.49 -4.44 48.79
CA ALA A 447 17.80 -3.22 48.37
C ALA A 447 18.49 -1.95 48.90
N THR A 448 18.61 -0.93 48.05
CA THR A 448 19.06 0.41 48.46
C THR A 448 18.05 1.05 49.43
N PRO A 449 18.50 1.88 50.40
CA PRO A 449 17.58 2.62 51.25
C PRO A 449 16.67 3.54 50.42
N GLY A 450 15.37 3.27 50.41
CA GLY A 450 14.39 4.02 49.62
C GLY A 450 12.96 3.86 50.14
N PRO A 451 12.04 4.75 49.73
CA PRO A 451 10.68 4.82 50.27
C PRO A 451 9.73 3.74 49.74
N THR A 452 10.01 3.12 48.61
CA THR A 452 9.11 2.15 47.96
C THR A 452 9.50 0.72 48.27
N ARG A 453 8.66 0.00 49.02
CA ARG A 453 8.82 -1.42 49.36
C ARG A 453 7.57 -2.20 48.98
N ARG A 454 7.29 -2.16 47.68
CA ARG A 454 6.05 -2.62 47.08
C ARG A 454 6.14 -4.12 46.78
N VAL A 455 5.29 -4.92 47.42
CA VAL A 455 5.14 -6.35 47.12
C VAL A 455 3.90 -6.55 46.27
N MET A 456 4.08 -7.09 45.06
CA MET A 456 3.00 -7.30 44.10
C MET A 456 2.38 -8.67 44.19
N CYS A 457 3.21 -9.70 44.29
CA CYS A 457 2.78 -11.08 44.28
C CYS A 457 3.63 -11.96 45.21
N MET A 458 3.08 -13.11 45.58
CA MET A 458 3.74 -14.10 46.42
C MET A 458 3.45 -15.53 45.98
N MET A 459 4.46 -16.40 46.11
CA MET A 459 4.33 -17.82 45.85
C MET A 459 4.94 -18.63 47.00
N PRO A 460 4.15 -19.42 47.74
CA PRO A 460 4.66 -20.27 48.82
C PRO A 460 5.67 -21.31 48.32
N ALA A 461 6.74 -21.55 49.10
CA ALA A 461 7.78 -22.53 48.80
C ALA A 461 8.26 -23.21 50.10
N GLY A 462 7.48 -24.16 50.62
CA GLY A 462 7.81 -24.87 51.85
C GLY A 462 7.89 -23.92 53.05
N ASP A 463 9.07 -23.80 53.66
CA ASP A 463 9.36 -22.87 54.76
C ASP A 463 9.72 -21.44 54.32
N SER A 464 9.71 -21.19 53.00
CA SER A 464 9.97 -19.89 52.41
C SER A 464 8.80 -19.39 51.56
N ILE A 465 8.88 -18.13 51.16
CA ILE A 465 7.94 -17.47 50.26
C ILE A 465 8.76 -16.73 49.20
N TRP A 466 8.50 -17.02 47.93
CA TRP A 466 8.99 -16.22 46.83
C TRP A 466 8.13 -14.97 46.70
N ILE A 467 8.78 -13.82 46.59
CA ILE A 467 8.14 -12.51 46.65
C ILE A 467 8.55 -11.70 45.42
N GLY A 468 7.55 -11.30 44.65
CA GLY A 468 7.71 -10.37 43.54
C GLY A 468 7.54 -8.94 44.02
N THR A 469 8.51 -8.09 43.70
CA THR A 469 8.52 -6.68 44.13
C THR A 469 8.54 -5.74 42.94
N VAL A 470 8.26 -4.46 43.18
CA VAL A 470 8.55 -3.38 42.23
C VAL A 470 9.84 -2.68 42.68
N GLY A 471 10.83 -2.64 41.79
CA GLY A 471 12.13 -2.00 41.99
C GLY A 471 13.16 -2.79 42.80
N SER A 472 12.82 -3.94 43.39
CA SER A 472 13.76 -4.77 44.18
C SER A 472 13.84 -6.23 43.71
N GLY A 473 13.36 -6.50 42.49
CA GLY A 473 13.46 -7.81 41.83
C GLY A 473 12.76 -8.94 42.60
N LEU A 474 13.30 -10.15 42.46
CA LEU A 474 12.79 -11.35 43.11
C LEU A 474 13.43 -11.50 44.48
N GLN A 475 12.62 -11.72 45.51
CA GLN A 475 13.07 -11.86 46.88
C GLN A 475 12.65 -13.22 47.44
N LEU A 476 13.50 -13.86 48.25
CA LEU A 476 13.19 -15.09 48.98
C LEU A 476 13.09 -14.79 50.47
N PHE A 477 11.89 -14.95 51.04
CA PHE A 477 11.63 -14.72 52.45
C PHE A 477 11.52 -16.03 53.21
N ASN A 478 12.26 -16.17 54.31
CA ASN A 478 12.24 -17.35 55.16
C ASN A 478 11.30 -17.12 56.36
N LYS A 479 10.27 -17.97 56.48
CA LYS A 479 9.22 -17.81 57.49
C LYS A 479 9.71 -18.05 58.92
N ARG A 480 10.75 -18.87 59.08
CA ARG A 480 11.32 -19.22 60.39
C ARG A 480 12.22 -18.11 60.93
N THR A 481 13.08 -17.55 60.08
CA THR A 481 14.01 -16.48 60.48
C THR A 481 13.35 -15.11 60.44
N GLY A 482 12.25 -14.96 59.68
CA GLY A 482 11.56 -13.69 59.48
C GLY A 482 12.37 -12.69 58.64
N ARG A 483 13.29 -13.19 57.80
CA ARG A 483 14.22 -12.39 57.01
C ARG A 483 14.13 -12.72 55.52
N PHE A 484 14.44 -11.71 54.70
CA PHE A 484 14.70 -11.89 53.29
C PHE A 484 16.14 -12.37 53.14
N GLU A 485 16.33 -13.60 52.66
CA GLU A 485 17.63 -14.28 52.67
C GLU A 485 18.35 -14.20 51.31
N GLN A 486 17.61 -14.01 50.22
CA GLN A 486 18.17 -13.91 48.86
C GLN A 486 17.42 -12.87 48.04
N SER A 487 18.14 -12.21 47.13
CA SER A 487 17.60 -11.30 46.13
C SER A 487 18.19 -11.57 44.75
N PHE A 488 17.37 -11.36 43.72
CA PHE A 488 17.77 -11.43 42.31
C PHE A 488 17.29 -10.15 41.63
N MET A 489 18.24 -9.34 41.18
CA MET A 489 18.01 -8.05 40.52
C MET A 489 18.67 -8.03 39.15
N ILE A 490 18.25 -7.09 38.31
CA ILE A 490 18.85 -6.86 37.00
C ILE A 490 20.34 -6.53 37.15
N ASP A 491 21.12 -7.10 36.26
CA ASP A 491 22.55 -6.84 36.11
C ASP A 491 22.86 -6.71 34.63
N ASP A 492 23.07 -5.48 34.18
CA ASP A 492 23.32 -5.14 32.76
C ASP A 492 24.58 -5.81 32.20
N SER A 493 25.50 -6.26 33.07
CA SER A 493 26.71 -6.97 32.68
C SER A 493 26.51 -8.48 32.51
N ASN A 494 25.39 -9.02 33.00
CA ASN A 494 25.10 -10.45 33.02
C ASN A 494 23.80 -10.77 32.25
N PRO A 495 23.89 -11.36 31.04
CA PRO A 495 22.71 -11.71 30.25
C PRO A 495 21.85 -12.81 30.87
N ASN A 496 22.33 -13.51 31.92
CA ASN A 496 21.57 -14.50 32.68
C ASN A 496 20.94 -13.91 33.96
N SER A 497 20.85 -12.58 34.09
CA SER A 497 20.10 -11.90 35.15
C SER A 497 18.64 -11.68 34.74
N ILE A 498 17.81 -11.26 35.70
CA ILE A 498 16.40 -10.96 35.44
C ILE A 498 16.26 -9.74 34.51
N SER A 499 15.34 -9.78 33.53
CA SER A 499 15.20 -8.69 32.55
C SER A 499 14.54 -7.41 33.10
N SER A 500 13.93 -7.47 34.28
CA SER A 500 13.34 -6.31 34.96
C SER A 500 13.22 -6.57 36.47
N ASN A 501 13.39 -5.52 37.27
CA ASN A 501 13.20 -5.57 38.72
C ASN A 501 11.73 -5.50 39.16
N ASP A 502 10.80 -5.36 38.22
CA ASP A 502 9.37 -5.23 38.48
C ASP A 502 8.66 -6.55 38.17
N ILE A 503 8.42 -7.34 39.22
CA ILE A 503 7.82 -8.66 39.13
C ILE A 503 6.38 -8.58 39.58
N ILE A 504 5.47 -8.88 38.65
CA ILE A 504 4.02 -8.74 38.86
C ILE A 504 3.32 -10.10 39.05
N GLY A 505 3.94 -11.20 38.66
CA GLY A 505 3.41 -12.55 38.86
C GLY A 505 4.50 -13.62 38.88
N ILE A 506 4.29 -14.69 39.67
CA ILE A 506 5.23 -15.81 39.83
C ILE A 506 4.43 -17.12 39.78
N VAL A 507 4.91 -18.07 38.96
CA VAL A 507 4.37 -19.43 38.90
C VAL A 507 5.47 -20.47 38.94
N SER A 508 5.20 -21.58 39.61
CA SER A 508 6.10 -22.74 39.67
C SER A 508 5.82 -23.65 38.48
N TYR A 509 6.74 -23.69 37.51
CA TYR A 509 6.61 -24.57 36.34
C TYR A 509 6.85 -26.04 36.71
N ASN A 510 7.90 -26.28 37.51
CA ASN A 510 8.19 -27.55 38.16
C ASN A 510 9.07 -27.30 39.40
N LYS A 511 9.54 -28.36 40.08
CA LYS A 511 10.35 -28.25 41.31
C LYS A 511 11.67 -27.48 41.15
N ASP A 512 12.20 -27.39 39.93
CA ASP A 512 13.49 -26.81 39.60
C ASP A 512 13.37 -25.51 38.78
N THR A 513 12.14 -25.11 38.39
CA THR A 513 11.93 -24.01 37.42
C THR A 513 10.80 -23.09 37.86
N LEU A 514 11.10 -21.79 37.97
CA LEU A 514 10.12 -20.72 38.19
C LEU A 514 9.96 -19.90 36.93
N VAL A 515 8.74 -19.42 36.70
CA VAL A 515 8.42 -18.49 35.61
C VAL A 515 7.80 -17.24 36.21
N MET A 516 8.24 -16.09 35.73
CA MET A 516 7.86 -14.79 36.25
C MET A 516 7.38 -13.88 35.12
N ALA A 517 6.29 -13.18 35.40
CA ALA A 517 5.86 -12.03 34.62
C ALA A 517 6.57 -10.77 35.12
N THR A 518 7.21 -10.04 34.21
CA THR A 518 7.87 -8.77 34.52
C THR A 518 7.47 -7.70 33.51
N LEU A 519 7.81 -6.44 33.80
CA LEU A 519 7.65 -5.34 32.82
C LEU A 519 8.69 -5.39 31.69
N GLY A 520 9.57 -6.40 31.68
CA GLY A 520 10.61 -6.64 30.69
C GLY A 520 10.54 -8.03 30.04
N GLY A 521 9.35 -8.65 30.02
CA GLY A 521 9.09 -9.96 29.40
C GLY A 521 8.85 -11.07 30.40
N ILE A 522 8.89 -12.32 29.92
CA ILE A 522 8.73 -13.51 30.77
C ILE A 522 10.11 -14.03 31.14
N ASN A 523 10.39 -14.15 32.44
CA ASN A 523 11.66 -14.66 32.94
C ASN A 523 11.50 -16.08 33.46
N ILE A 524 12.42 -16.96 33.09
CA ILE A 524 12.48 -18.36 33.52
C ILE A 524 13.73 -18.52 34.38
N LEU A 525 13.57 -18.89 35.65
CA LEU A 525 14.65 -19.14 36.59
C LEU A 525 14.85 -20.64 36.79
N ASP A 526 16.06 -21.10 36.46
CA ASP A 526 16.56 -22.40 36.90
C ASP A 526 17.04 -22.30 38.35
N LEU A 527 16.35 -22.96 39.27
CA LEU A 527 16.65 -22.92 40.70
C LEU A 527 17.96 -23.63 41.07
N ARG A 528 18.41 -24.61 40.26
CA ARG A 528 19.66 -25.35 40.52
C ARG A 528 20.88 -24.51 40.17
N HIS A 529 20.83 -23.87 39.00
CA HIS A 529 21.95 -23.08 38.49
C HIS A 529 21.86 -21.59 38.80
N LYS A 530 20.70 -21.12 39.29
CA LYS A 530 20.37 -19.71 39.54
C LYS A 530 20.57 -18.83 38.29
N LYS A 531 20.19 -19.34 37.13
CA LYS A 531 20.28 -18.66 35.84
C LYS A 531 18.91 -18.25 35.34
N PHE A 532 18.81 -17.04 34.81
CA PHE A 532 17.61 -16.55 34.16
C PHE A 532 17.71 -16.72 32.64
N THR A 533 16.58 -17.01 32.02
CA THR A 533 16.37 -16.95 30.56
C THR A 533 15.10 -16.15 30.31
N SER A 534 15.17 -15.21 29.37
CA SER A 534 14.07 -14.27 29.10
C SER A 534 13.43 -14.56 27.75
N ILE A 535 12.11 -14.63 27.71
CA ILE A 535 11.31 -14.62 26.49
C ILE A 535 10.80 -13.19 26.28
N LEU A 536 11.13 -12.61 25.13
CA LEU A 536 10.86 -11.22 24.77
C LEU A 536 10.03 -11.13 23.48
N SER A 537 9.68 -9.91 23.07
CA SER A 537 8.95 -9.62 21.82
C SER A 537 9.68 -10.12 20.57
N LYS A 538 11.01 -10.06 20.57
CA LYS A 538 11.85 -10.63 19.48
C LYS A 538 11.69 -12.14 19.33
N ASP A 539 11.24 -12.84 20.38
CA ASP A 539 11.05 -14.29 20.40
C ASP A 539 9.61 -14.68 20.03
N GLY A 540 8.70 -13.71 19.85
CA GLY A 540 7.32 -13.92 19.39
C GLY A 540 6.23 -13.41 20.33
N LEU A 541 6.57 -12.87 21.50
CA LEU A 541 5.59 -12.21 22.38
C LEU A 541 5.02 -10.95 21.72
N PRO A 542 3.76 -10.58 21.99
CA PRO A 542 3.15 -9.38 21.41
C PRO A 542 3.87 -8.10 21.87
N ASN A 543 4.30 -8.06 23.13
CA ASN A 543 5.15 -7.02 23.71
C ASN A 543 5.85 -7.57 24.98
N ASN A 544 6.68 -6.75 25.62
CA ASN A 544 7.43 -7.14 26.83
C ASN A 544 6.70 -6.81 28.15
N LEU A 545 5.55 -6.15 28.10
CA LEU A 545 4.80 -5.75 29.29
C LEU A 545 3.81 -6.87 29.65
N VAL A 546 4.26 -7.81 30.47
CA VAL A 546 3.40 -8.89 30.95
C VAL A 546 2.53 -8.36 32.09
N GLU A 547 1.22 -8.57 32.03
CA GLU A 547 0.23 -8.07 33.00
C GLU A 547 -0.27 -9.16 33.96
N ALA A 548 -0.27 -10.42 33.51
CA ALA A 548 -0.58 -11.58 34.36
C ALA A 548 0.01 -12.85 33.75
N ILE A 549 0.21 -13.88 34.59
CA ILE A 549 0.74 -15.17 34.16
C ILE A 549 0.11 -16.32 34.96
N THR A 550 -0.14 -17.45 34.31
CA THR A 550 -0.61 -18.70 34.93
C THR A 550 -0.13 -19.93 34.16
N LEU A 551 -0.40 -21.11 34.71
CA LEU A 551 -0.24 -22.41 34.04
C LEU A 551 -1.60 -23.05 33.83
N ASP A 552 -1.79 -23.67 32.66
CA ASP A 552 -2.93 -24.55 32.41
C ASP A 552 -2.67 -25.99 32.89
N THR A 553 -3.69 -26.84 32.78
CA THR A 553 -3.63 -28.26 33.19
C THR A 553 -2.68 -29.12 32.34
N ARG A 554 -2.22 -28.62 31.18
CA ARG A 554 -1.26 -29.30 30.28
C ARG A 554 0.17 -28.78 30.45
N HIS A 555 0.42 -27.93 31.47
CA HIS A 555 1.68 -27.25 31.71
C HIS A 555 2.11 -26.28 30.61
N ASN A 556 1.16 -25.66 29.88
CA ASN A 556 1.48 -24.48 29.07
C ASN A 556 1.39 -23.23 29.94
N ILE A 557 2.23 -22.25 29.63
CA ILE A 557 2.18 -20.93 30.25
C ILE A 557 1.15 -20.09 29.51
N TRP A 558 0.28 -19.43 30.26
CA TRP A 558 -0.62 -18.42 29.77
C TRP A 558 -0.20 -17.07 30.32
N ALA A 559 0.02 -16.11 29.43
CA ALA A 559 0.42 -14.75 29.78
C ALA A 559 -0.55 -13.74 29.17
N ALA A 560 -0.91 -12.72 29.93
CA ALA A 560 -1.73 -11.59 29.47
C ALA A 560 -0.84 -10.37 29.22
N PHE A 561 -1.19 -9.60 28.20
CA PHE A 561 -0.48 -8.40 27.76
C PHE A 561 -1.49 -7.32 27.40
N ALA A 562 -1.04 -6.07 27.40
CA ALA A 562 -1.77 -5.00 26.75
C ALA A 562 -1.98 -5.36 25.26
N GLY A 563 -3.22 -5.67 24.88
CA GLY A 563 -3.57 -6.05 23.51
C GLY A 563 -3.89 -7.54 23.27
N GLY A 564 -3.78 -8.42 24.27
CA GLY A 564 -4.18 -9.82 24.10
C GLY A 564 -3.56 -10.84 25.07
N LEU A 565 -3.65 -12.12 24.71
CA LEU A 565 -3.12 -13.25 25.48
C LEU A 565 -2.07 -14.02 24.67
N SER A 566 -1.10 -14.65 25.33
CA SER A 566 -0.20 -15.64 24.71
C SER A 566 -0.24 -16.96 25.46
N ARG A 567 -0.26 -18.05 24.71
CA ARG A 567 0.04 -19.41 25.19
C ARG A 567 1.46 -19.78 24.78
N ILE A 568 2.29 -20.18 25.74
CA ILE A 568 3.68 -20.58 25.53
C ILE A 568 3.86 -22.05 25.98
N ASP A 569 4.35 -22.89 25.06
CA ASP A 569 4.81 -24.24 25.39
C ASP A 569 6.34 -24.24 25.47
N LEU A 570 6.88 -24.37 26.69
CA LEU A 570 8.32 -24.39 26.92
C LEU A 570 9.03 -25.61 26.32
N ARG A 571 8.32 -26.72 26.05
CA ARG A 571 8.94 -27.95 25.51
C ARG A 571 9.26 -27.80 24.02
N SER A 572 8.34 -27.21 23.27
CA SER A 572 8.51 -26.96 21.83
C SER A 572 9.11 -25.58 21.53
N GLY A 573 9.03 -24.64 22.47
CA GLY A 573 9.35 -23.23 22.26
C GLY A 573 8.25 -22.47 21.50
N SER A 574 7.09 -23.07 21.26
CA SER A 574 6.02 -22.43 20.48
C SER A 574 5.29 -21.35 21.30
N ILE A 575 5.01 -20.21 20.66
CA ILE A 575 4.24 -19.09 21.21
C ILE A 575 3.03 -18.84 20.31
N THR A 576 1.83 -18.94 20.87
CA THR A 576 0.56 -18.65 20.18
C THR A 576 -0.08 -17.40 20.79
N ASN A 577 -0.26 -16.34 20.00
CA ASN A 577 -0.91 -15.10 20.45
C ASN A 577 -2.41 -15.11 20.09
N TYR A 578 -3.25 -14.52 20.94
CA TYR A 578 -4.69 -14.38 20.79
C TYR A 578 -5.11 -12.93 21.04
N GLY A 579 -5.95 -12.37 20.17
CA GLY A 579 -6.38 -10.96 20.23
C GLY A 579 -7.85 -10.76 19.89
N GLU A 580 -8.22 -9.53 19.51
CA GLU A 580 -9.61 -9.16 19.16
C GLU A 580 -10.18 -10.06 18.06
N SER A 581 -9.34 -10.40 17.08
CA SER A 581 -9.65 -11.29 15.97
C SER A 581 -10.04 -12.71 16.42
N ASP A 582 -9.62 -13.13 17.62
CA ASP A 582 -9.96 -14.42 18.24
C ASP A 582 -11.20 -14.37 19.15
N GLY A 583 -11.82 -13.19 19.30
CA GLY A 583 -12.92 -12.97 20.24
C GLY A 583 -12.47 -12.42 21.60
N VAL A 584 -11.22 -11.96 21.74
CA VAL A 584 -10.78 -11.20 22.93
C VAL A 584 -11.22 -9.74 22.80
N LEU A 585 -12.49 -9.48 23.08
CA LEU A 585 -13.14 -8.18 22.85
C LEU A 585 -12.68 -7.05 23.79
N ASP A 586 -12.20 -7.41 24.97
CA ASP A 586 -11.63 -6.48 25.97
C ASP A 586 -10.25 -7.01 26.37
N ASN A 587 -9.23 -6.36 25.84
CA ASN A 587 -7.85 -6.83 25.82
C ASN A 587 -6.93 -6.04 26.76
N ARG A 588 -7.52 -5.36 27.75
CA ARG A 588 -6.81 -4.65 28.81
C ARG A 588 -6.97 -5.43 30.11
N PHE A 589 -5.93 -6.19 30.47
CA PHE A 589 -5.98 -7.08 31.62
C PHE A 589 -5.26 -6.44 32.79
N ASN A 590 -5.96 -6.25 33.91
CA ASN A 590 -5.38 -5.53 35.05
C ASN A 590 -5.07 -6.46 36.23
N HIS A 591 -5.41 -7.74 36.14
CA HIS A 591 -5.52 -8.63 37.30
C HIS A 591 -5.11 -10.08 37.02
N PRO A 592 -4.73 -10.86 38.06
CA PRO A 592 -4.27 -12.23 37.91
C PRO A 592 -5.34 -13.17 37.32
N PHE A 593 -4.88 -14.24 36.67
CA PHE A 593 -5.75 -15.34 36.27
C PHE A 593 -6.30 -16.10 37.48
N LEU A 594 -7.54 -16.56 37.35
CA LEU A 594 -8.11 -17.62 38.18
C LEU A 594 -8.10 -18.94 37.39
N ASN A 595 -7.42 -19.94 37.93
CA ASN A 595 -7.54 -21.32 37.48
C ASN A 595 -8.76 -21.97 38.14
N MET A 596 -9.78 -22.29 37.35
CA MET A 596 -10.98 -22.96 37.83
C MET A 596 -10.74 -24.47 37.97
N LYS A 597 -11.47 -25.13 38.88
CA LYS A 597 -11.32 -26.57 39.15
C LYS A 597 -11.69 -27.47 37.96
N ASP A 598 -12.49 -26.96 37.01
CA ASP A 598 -12.84 -27.66 35.78
C ASP A 598 -11.80 -27.49 34.65
N GLY A 599 -10.72 -26.76 34.91
CA GLY A 599 -9.63 -26.53 33.96
C GLY A 599 -9.76 -25.24 33.14
N ARG A 600 -10.89 -24.51 33.26
CA ARG A 600 -11.05 -23.20 32.61
C ARG A 600 -10.19 -22.13 33.27
N LEU A 601 -9.85 -21.12 32.48
CA LEU A 601 -9.18 -19.91 32.94
C LEU A 601 -10.14 -18.74 32.89
N LEU A 602 -10.07 -17.90 33.93
CA LEU A 602 -10.78 -16.64 34.01
C LEU A 602 -9.78 -15.52 34.24
N ILE A 603 -9.94 -14.40 33.53
CA ILE A 603 -9.17 -13.17 33.78
C ILE A 603 -10.09 -11.95 33.73
N GLY A 604 -9.86 -11.01 34.64
CA GLY A 604 -10.55 -9.72 34.67
C GLY A 604 -9.93 -8.77 33.66
N ALA A 605 -10.79 -8.10 32.88
CA ALA A 605 -10.45 -7.00 32.01
C ALA A 605 -11.08 -5.69 32.53
N VAL A 606 -10.80 -4.56 31.87
CA VAL A 606 -11.25 -3.23 32.34
C VAL A 606 -12.76 -3.11 32.38
N ASN A 607 -13.46 -3.62 31.38
CA ASN A 607 -14.91 -3.48 31.22
C ASN A 607 -15.65 -4.83 31.32
N SER A 608 -14.93 -5.94 31.47
CA SER A 608 -15.50 -7.28 31.36
C SER A 608 -14.65 -8.33 32.07
N MET A 609 -15.10 -9.58 32.03
CA MET A 609 -14.26 -10.74 32.34
C MET A 609 -14.22 -11.68 31.14
N LEU A 610 -13.06 -12.30 30.95
CA LEU A 610 -12.82 -13.26 29.89
C LEU A 610 -12.70 -14.66 30.48
N ILE A 611 -13.45 -15.61 29.93
CA ILE A 611 -13.44 -17.02 30.34
C ILE A 611 -13.18 -17.89 29.12
N PHE A 612 -12.27 -18.84 29.24
CA PHE A 612 -11.97 -19.78 28.17
C PHE A 612 -11.44 -21.11 28.72
N ASP A 613 -11.53 -22.15 27.90
CA ASP A 613 -10.99 -23.47 28.21
C ASP A 613 -9.73 -23.74 27.37
N PRO A 614 -8.53 -23.70 27.97
CA PRO A 614 -7.27 -23.95 27.25
C PRO A 614 -7.20 -25.31 26.54
N ALA A 615 -7.90 -26.32 27.06
CA ALA A 615 -7.86 -27.68 26.54
C ALA A 615 -8.74 -27.86 25.29
N HIS A 616 -9.78 -27.03 25.15
CA HIS A 616 -10.75 -27.05 24.05
C HIS A 616 -10.59 -25.88 23.07
N LEU A 617 -9.53 -25.07 23.19
CA LEU A 617 -9.19 -24.10 22.15
C LEU A 617 -8.94 -24.84 20.84
N PRO A 618 -9.63 -24.46 19.74
CA PRO A 618 -9.48 -25.12 18.47
C PRO A 618 -8.02 -25.03 18.02
N ALA A 619 -7.41 -26.18 17.75
CA ALA A 619 -6.14 -26.21 17.03
C ALA A 619 -6.40 -25.55 15.67
N GLN A 620 -5.65 -24.49 15.36
CA GLN A 620 -5.84 -23.87 14.06
C GLN A 620 -5.29 -24.80 12.98
N PRO A 621 -6.11 -25.18 12.00
CA PRO A 621 -5.60 -25.89 10.85
C PRO A 621 -4.56 -25.00 10.19
N VAL A 622 -3.48 -25.61 9.67
CA VAL A 622 -2.56 -24.88 8.81
C VAL A 622 -3.41 -24.25 7.71
N ALA A 623 -3.19 -22.95 7.46
CA ALA A 623 -3.83 -22.23 6.37
C ALA A 623 -3.84 -23.15 5.15
N GLY A 624 -5.04 -23.43 4.63
CA GLY A 624 -5.25 -24.40 3.56
C GLY A 624 -4.53 -24.01 2.27
N HIS A 625 -4.96 -24.58 1.15
CA HIS A 625 -4.34 -24.35 -0.16
C HIS A 625 -4.12 -22.85 -0.45
N VAL A 626 -2.87 -22.39 -0.39
CA VAL A 626 -2.50 -21.00 -0.65
C VAL A 626 -2.68 -20.72 -2.13
N THR A 627 -3.39 -19.66 -2.48
CA THR A 627 -3.63 -19.27 -3.85
C THR A 627 -2.82 -18.02 -4.18
N ILE A 628 -2.26 -17.96 -5.38
CA ILE A 628 -1.66 -16.72 -5.90
C ILE A 628 -2.82 -15.84 -6.37
N THR A 629 -3.00 -14.69 -5.73
CA THR A 629 -4.17 -13.82 -5.93
C THR A 629 -3.89 -12.67 -6.88
N GLY A 630 -2.62 -12.36 -7.12
CA GLY A 630 -2.20 -11.28 -8.00
C GLY A 630 -0.78 -11.46 -8.52
N PHE A 631 -0.54 -10.93 -9.71
CA PHE A 631 0.78 -10.88 -10.32
C PHE A 631 0.93 -9.52 -10.99
N ARG A 632 2.00 -8.81 -10.64
CA ARG A 632 2.25 -7.45 -11.11
C ARG A 632 3.63 -7.36 -11.74
N VAL A 633 3.70 -6.66 -12.87
CA VAL A 633 4.94 -6.34 -13.60
C VAL A 633 5.06 -4.82 -13.60
N PHE A 634 6.14 -4.28 -13.03
CA PHE A 634 6.30 -2.82 -12.82
C PHE A 634 5.08 -2.13 -12.18
N GLY A 635 4.41 -2.82 -11.26
CA GLY A 635 3.21 -2.31 -10.57
C GLY A 635 1.90 -2.45 -11.35
N GLN A 636 1.93 -2.84 -12.62
CA GLN A 636 0.73 -3.14 -13.41
C GLN A 636 0.30 -4.60 -13.24
N SER A 637 -0.99 -4.81 -12.96
CA SER A 637 -1.56 -6.16 -12.79
C SER A 637 -1.63 -6.92 -14.11
N VAL A 638 -1.18 -8.18 -14.10
CA VAL A 638 -1.26 -9.12 -15.21
C VAL A 638 -2.13 -10.30 -14.79
N PHE A 639 -3.11 -10.66 -15.63
CA PHE A 639 -3.95 -11.83 -15.40
C PHE A 639 -3.16 -13.11 -15.65
N ILE A 640 -2.94 -13.90 -14.59
CA ILE A 640 -2.22 -15.17 -14.66
C ILE A 640 -3.09 -16.39 -14.31
N ASP A 641 -4.40 -16.18 -14.09
CA ASP A 641 -5.34 -17.22 -13.67
C ASP A 641 -5.40 -18.37 -14.72
N SER A 642 -5.29 -18.07 -16.02
CA SER A 642 -5.13 -19.07 -17.09
C SER A 642 -3.84 -19.91 -16.96
N ALA A 643 -2.71 -19.25 -16.69
CA ALA A 643 -1.41 -19.91 -16.57
C ALA A 643 -1.38 -20.84 -15.34
N ILE A 644 -1.95 -20.39 -14.22
CA ILE A 644 -2.08 -21.19 -13.00
C ILE A 644 -3.00 -22.40 -13.22
N SER A 645 -4.20 -22.20 -13.78
CA SER A 645 -5.20 -23.26 -13.96
C SER A 645 -4.77 -24.34 -14.96
N GLU A 646 -4.06 -23.97 -16.02
CA GLU A 646 -3.55 -24.90 -17.04
C GLU A 646 -2.14 -25.44 -16.74
N GLY A 647 -1.51 -24.99 -15.63
CA GLY A 647 -0.13 -25.36 -15.28
C GLY A 647 0.92 -24.87 -16.29
N LYS A 648 0.62 -23.80 -17.03
CA LYS A 648 1.51 -23.20 -18.04
C LYS A 648 2.42 -22.13 -17.43
N PRO A 649 3.63 -21.92 -17.96
CA PRO A 649 4.51 -20.88 -17.48
C PRO A 649 4.01 -19.48 -17.89
N VAL A 650 4.18 -18.51 -17.00
CA VAL A 650 4.05 -17.08 -17.34
C VAL A 650 5.30 -16.68 -18.12
N ILE A 651 5.12 -16.32 -19.39
CA ILE A 651 6.22 -15.94 -20.28
C ILE A 651 6.30 -14.42 -20.35
N LEU A 652 7.44 -13.86 -19.99
CA LEU A 652 7.69 -12.42 -19.95
C LEU A 652 8.86 -12.04 -20.87
N PRO A 653 8.83 -10.86 -21.51
CA PRO A 653 10.00 -10.32 -22.21
C PRO A 653 11.10 -9.92 -21.22
N TYR A 654 12.34 -9.79 -21.69
CA TYR A 654 13.48 -9.41 -20.85
C TYR A 654 13.34 -8.03 -20.18
N THR A 655 12.49 -7.16 -20.73
CA THR A 655 12.17 -5.84 -20.16
C THR A 655 11.33 -5.97 -18.90
N ASP A 656 10.49 -6.99 -18.82
CA ASP A 656 9.44 -7.18 -17.82
C ASP A 656 9.95 -8.03 -16.66
N ASN A 657 11.06 -7.59 -16.06
CA ASN A 657 11.85 -8.38 -15.11
C ASN A 657 11.70 -7.95 -13.64
N SER A 658 10.78 -7.04 -13.35
CA SER A 658 10.46 -6.63 -11.98
C SER A 658 9.03 -7.06 -11.64
N LEU A 659 8.93 -8.02 -10.73
CA LEU A 659 7.73 -8.81 -10.46
C LEU A 659 7.28 -8.62 -9.01
N SER A 660 5.98 -8.59 -8.81
CA SER A 660 5.35 -8.72 -7.50
C SER A 660 4.27 -9.79 -7.57
N ILE A 661 4.34 -10.76 -6.65
CA ILE A 661 3.46 -11.92 -6.61
C ILE A 661 2.70 -11.87 -5.29
N ASP A 662 1.38 -11.66 -5.37
CA ASP A 662 0.50 -11.60 -4.21
C ASP A 662 -0.11 -12.98 -3.95
N PHE A 663 -0.24 -13.38 -2.69
CA PHE A 663 -0.78 -14.69 -2.32
C PHE A 663 -1.64 -14.62 -1.06
N SER A 664 -2.62 -15.52 -0.97
CA SER A 664 -3.55 -15.62 0.15
C SER A 664 -4.06 -17.05 0.33
N ALA A 665 -4.26 -17.46 1.57
CA ALA A 665 -4.94 -18.71 1.93
C ALA A 665 -6.46 -18.63 1.77
N LEU A 666 -7.01 -17.43 1.47
CA LEU A 666 -8.45 -17.18 1.31
C LEU A 666 -9.24 -17.68 2.53
N SER A 667 -8.75 -17.32 3.72
CA SER A 667 -9.36 -17.58 5.03
C SER A 667 -10.00 -16.30 5.54
N TYR A 668 -11.28 -16.36 5.87
CA TYR A 668 -12.11 -15.17 6.16
C TYR A 668 -12.66 -15.16 7.59
N GLY A 669 -12.51 -16.26 8.33
CA GLY A 669 -13.14 -16.47 9.63
C GLY A 669 -12.50 -15.76 10.82
N GLY A 670 -11.89 -14.59 10.63
CA GLY A 670 -11.40 -13.70 11.70
C GLY A 670 -10.23 -14.21 12.55
N ASN A 671 -9.89 -15.50 12.53
CA ASN A 671 -9.00 -16.10 13.51
C ASN A 671 -7.50 -15.88 13.21
N ALA A 672 -7.04 -14.62 13.10
CA ALA A 672 -5.70 -14.12 12.75
C ALA A 672 -5.23 -14.26 11.30
N GLU A 673 -4.36 -13.31 10.94
CA GLU A 673 -3.71 -13.28 9.63
C GLU A 673 -2.86 -14.53 9.42
N PRO A 674 -3.15 -15.34 8.38
CA PRO A 674 -2.29 -16.44 8.00
C PRO A 674 -0.88 -15.92 7.67
N LYS A 675 0.14 -16.63 8.17
CA LYS A 675 1.54 -16.38 7.83
C LYS A 675 1.94 -17.25 6.65
N TYR A 676 2.92 -16.81 5.87
CA TYR A 676 3.37 -17.53 4.69
C TYR A 676 4.89 -17.60 4.63
N SER A 677 5.38 -18.63 3.93
CA SER A 677 6.75 -18.64 3.41
C SER A 677 6.70 -18.82 1.91
N TYR A 678 7.60 -18.14 1.19
CA TYR A 678 7.77 -18.28 -0.25
C TYR A 678 9.22 -18.53 -0.62
N GLN A 679 9.45 -18.94 -1.86
CA GLN A 679 10.76 -19.13 -2.44
C GLN A 679 10.68 -18.99 -3.96
N LEU A 680 11.61 -18.26 -4.56
CA LEU A 680 11.87 -18.29 -5.99
C LEU A 680 13.15 -19.09 -6.26
N GLU A 681 13.00 -20.28 -6.82
CA GLU A 681 14.14 -21.16 -7.10
C GLU A 681 15.11 -20.51 -8.10
N GLY A 682 16.40 -20.55 -7.75
CA GLY A 682 17.48 -19.90 -8.52
C GLY A 682 17.82 -18.48 -8.06
N ILE A 683 17.00 -17.87 -7.19
CA ILE A 683 17.24 -16.55 -6.62
C ILE A 683 17.35 -16.62 -5.09
N ASP A 684 16.38 -17.26 -4.42
CA ASP A 684 16.36 -17.36 -2.97
C ASP A 684 17.16 -18.58 -2.48
N PRO A 685 18.07 -18.43 -1.49
CA PRO A 685 18.85 -19.55 -0.95
C PRO A 685 18.00 -20.57 -0.17
N GLY A 686 16.81 -20.18 0.28
CA GLY A 686 15.87 -21.01 1.04
C GLY A 686 14.49 -20.37 1.15
N TRP A 687 13.62 -20.91 2.01
CA TRP A 687 12.30 -20.34 2.27
C TRP A 687 12.41 -18.98 2.99
N VAL A 688 11.74 -17.97 2.45
CA VAL A 688 11.66 -16.61 2.99
C VAL A 688 10.31 -16.43 3.69
N HIS A 689 10.30 -15.87 4.90
CA HIS A 689 9.05 -15.50 5.59
C HIS A 689 8.42 -14.26 4.95
N ALA A 690 7.13 -14.34 4.62
CA ALA A 690 6.40 -13.22 4.06
C ALA A 690 6.14 -12.13 5.10
N GLY A 691 6.28 -10.87 4.68
CA GLY A 691 5.87 -9.71 5.48
C GLY A 691 4.34 -9.52 5.49
N PRO A 692 3.85 -8.49 6.21
CA PRO A 692 2.42 -8.17 6.34
C PRO A 692 1.75 -7.81 5.00
N GLU A 693 2.52 -7.42 3.99
CA GLU A 693 2.01 -7.20 2.63
C GLU A 693 1.44 -8.48 1.98
N GLN A 694 1.88 -9.68 2.41
CA GLN A 694 1.52 -10.98 1.82
C GLN A 694 1.86 -11.05 0.32
N ALA A 695 3.01 -10.48 -0.04
CA ALA A 695 3.51 -10.41 -1.40
C ALA A 695 5.02 -10.71 -1.44
N ALA A 696 5.48 -11.32 -2.53
CA ALA A 696 6.89 -11.48 -2.84
C ALA A 696 7.30 -10.46 -3.90
N HIS A 697 8.43 -9.78 -3.69
CA HIS A 697 8.92 -8.72 -4.56
C HIS A 697 10.30 -9.08 -5.11
N TYR A 698 10.43 -9.17 -6.42
CA TYR A 698 11.69 -9.44 -7.11
C TYR A 698 11.97 -8.35 -8.14
N ASN A 699 13.11 -7.68 -8.00
CA ASN A 699 13.51 -6.59 -8.88
C ASN A 699 14.67 -7.03 -9.78
N LYS A 700 14.61 -6.68 -11.07
CA LYS A 700 15.68 -6.92 -12.06
C LYS A 700 16.11 -8.39 -12.17
N LEU A 701 15.16 -9.29 -12.32
CA LEU A 701 15.46 -10.71 -12.55
C LEU A 701 16.22 -10.92 -13.87
N PRO A 702 17.28 -11.75 -13.89
CA PRO A 702 17.96 -12.09 -15.13
C PRO A 702 17.05 -12.94 -16.04
N PRO A 703 17.30 -12.99 -17.37
CA PRO A 703 16.62 -13.93 -18.24
C PRO A 703 16.84 -15.37 -17.79
N GLY A 704 15.77 -16.16 -17.73
CA GLY A 704 15.84 -17.50 -17.15
C GLY A 704 14.47 -18.12 -16.89
N LYS A 705 14.50 -19.37 -16.43
CA LYS A 705 13.33 -20.12 -15.98
C LYS A 705 13.37 -20.20 -14.46
N TYR A 706 12.29 -19.77 -13.82
CA TYR A 706 12.14 -19.73 -12.38
C TYR A 706 10.91 -20.51 -11.96
N GLN A 707 10.96 -21.08 -10.76
CA GLN A 707 9.79 -21.66 -10.11
C GLN A 707 9.54 -20.92 -8.80
N PHE A 708 8.45 -20.15 -8.76
CA PHE A 708 7.95 -19.56 -7.54
C PHE A 708 7.18 -20.60 -6.74
N ARG A 709 7.40 -20.66 -5.43
CA ARG A 709 6.76 -21.57 -4.49
C ARG A 709 6.24 -20.78 -3.30
N VAL A 710 5.04 -21.09 -2.83
CA VAL A 710 4.47 -20.49 -1.62
C VAL A 710 3.71 -21.53 -0.82
N ARG A 711 3.78 -21.44 0.50
CA ARG A 711 3.03 -22.28 1.44
C ARG A 711 2.58 -21.47 2.65
N GLY A 712 1.48 -21.92 3.24
CA GLY A 712 0.99 -21.38 4.51
C GLY A 712 1.84 -21.87 5.67
N ILE A 713 1.89 -21.06 6.73
CA ILE A 713 2.49 -21.40 8.02
C ILE A 713 1.40 -21.19 9.07
N ASN A 714 1.22 -22.16 9.97
CA ASN A 714 0.29 -21.98 11.08
C ASN A 714 0.84 -20.97 12.12
N ARG A 715 0.03 -20.63 13.12
CA ARG A 715 0.44 -19.73 14.21
C ARG A 715 1.65 -20.21 14.99
N ASN A 716 1.91 -21.52 15.01
CA ASN A 716 3.04 -22.13 15.71
C ASN A 716 4.34 -22.12 14.89
N GLY A 717 4.32 -21.57 13.67
CA GLY A 717 5.50 -21.53 12.80
C GLY A 717 5.71 -22.82 11.99
N GLU A 718 4.79 -23.79 12.07
CA GLU A 718 4.89 -25.04 11.34
C GLU A 718 4.42 -24.86 9.89
N PRO A 719 5.20 -25.33 8.90
CA PRO A 719 4.84 -25.20 7.50
C PRO A 719 3.70 -26.14 7.11
N GLY A 720 2.84 -25.68 6.21
CA GLY A 720 1.81 -26.50 5.59
C GLY A 720 2.36 -27.52 4.60
N ASN A 721 1.63 -28.63 4.45
CA ASN A 721 1.97 -29.71 3.54
C ASN A 721 1.70 -29.37 2.07
N THR A 722 0.88 -28.35 1.79
CA THR A 722 0.53 -27.94 0.42
C THR A 722 1.40 -26.76 -0.02
N VAL A 723 2.17 -26.95 -1.09
CA VAL A 723 2.97 -25.91 -1.74
C VAL A 723 2.32 -25.56 -3.08
N THR A 724 2.04 -24.28 -3.28
CA THR A 724 1.53 -23.76 -4.55
C THR A 724 2.69 -23.23 -5.38
N THR A 725 2.73 -23.58 -6.65
CA THR A 725 3.84 -23.25 -7.55
C THR A 725 3.40 -22.46 -8.77
N LEU A 726 4.24 -21.52 -9.22
CA LEU A 726 4.07 -20.78 -10.46
C LEU A 726 5.38 -20.81 -11.26
N ALA A 727 5.33 -21.31 -12.49
CA ALA A 727 6.47 -21.29 -13.40
C ALA A 727 6.55 -19.92 -14.10
N ILE A 728 7.72 -19.28 -14.08
CA ILE A 728 7.97 -17.97 -14.68
C ILE A 728 9.14 -18.11 -15.65
N HIS A 729 8.99 -17.62 -16.87
CA HIS A 729 10.03 -17.67 -17.90
C HIS A 729 10.27 -16.28 -18.49
N ILE A 730 11.42 -15.70 -18.17
CA ILE A 730 11.87 -14.42 -18.71
C ILE A 730 12.72 -14.71 -19.95
N ARG A 731 12.23 -14.34 -21.13
CA ARG A 731 12.95 -14.56 -22.40
C ARG A 731 14.23 -13.72 -22.45
N PRO A 732 15.34 -14.24 -23.03
CA PRO A 732 16.53 -13.44 -23.25
C PRO A 732 16.29 -12.37 -24.33
N PRO A 733 17.01 -11.24 -24.28
CA PRO A 733 17.00 -10.27 -25.38
C PRO A 733 17.55 -10.89 -26.67
N PHE A 734 17.12 -10.39 -27.83
CA PHE A 734 17.44 -11.01 -29.12
C PHE A 734 18.95 -11.12 -29.38
N TRP A 735 19.77 -10.18 -28.88
CA TRP A 735 21.23 -10.20 -29.06
C TRP A 735 21.95 -11.27 -28.23
N GLN A 736 21.29 -11.86 -27.23
CA GLN A 736 21.83 -12.99 -26.45
C GLN A 736 21.36 -14.35 -27.00
N THR A 737 20.65 -14.37 -28.14
CA THR A 737 20.19 -15.62 -28.76
C THR A 737 21.29 -16.24 -29.62
N TRP A 738 21.31 -17.58 -29.69
CA TRP A 738 22.35 -18.33 -30.39
C TRP A 738 22.41 -18.00 -31.89
N TRP A 739 21.28 -17.74 -32.54
CA TRP A 739 21.24 -17.43 -33.97
C TRP A 739 21.86 -16.06 -34.25
N PHE A 740 21.62 -15.06 -33.38
CA PHE A 740 22.20 -13.74 -33.52
C PHE A 740 23.72 -13.76 -33.29
N ILE A 741 24.17 -14.49 -32.26
CA ILE A 741 25.59 -14.73 -32.01
C ILE A 741 26.23 -15.47 -33.20
N SER A 742 25.53 -16.43 -33.80
CA SER A 742 26.00 -17.15 -34.99
C SER A 742 26.10 -16.23 -36.21
N ILE A 743 25.15 -15.32 -36.42
CA ILE A 743 25.21 -14.31 -37.49
C ILE A 743 26.41 -13.37 -37.28
N LEU A 744 26.65 -12.91 -36.05
CA LEU A 744 27.82 -12.10 -35.71
C LEU A 744 29.13 -12.86 -35.97
N ALA A 745 29.20 -14.14 -35.61
CA ALA A 745 30.36 -14.98 -35.87
C ALA A 745 30.58 -15.19 -37.38
N VAL A 746 29.52 -15.43 -38.16
CA VAL A 746 29.58 -15.54 -39.63
C VAL A 746 29.99 -14.21 -40.26
N LEU A 747 29.44 -13.07 -39.81
CA LEU A 747 29.85 -11.74 -40.26
C LEU A 747 31.32 -11.48 -39.93
N ALA A 748 31.80 -11.85 -38.75
CA ALA A 748 33.21 -11.73 -38.39
C ALA A 748 34.10 -12.60 -39.29
N CYS A 749 33.70 -13.85 -39.55
CA CYS A 749 34.41 -14.73 -40.48
C CYS A 749 34.37 -14.22 -41.92
N LEU A 750 33.24 -13.64 -42.36
CA LEU A 750 33.08 -13.05 -43.67
C LEU A 750 33.92 -11.79 -43.80
N CYS A 751 33.94 -10.91 -42.80
CA CYS A 751 34.80 -9.73 -42.76
C CYS A 751 36.27 -10.15 -42.77
N LEU A 752 36.66 -11.16 -42.01
CA LEU A 752 38.01 -11.71 -42.03
C LEU A 752 38.35 -12.29 -43.42
N TYR A 753 37.44 -13.05 -44.02
CA TYR A 753 37.60 -13.61 -45.35
C TYR A 753 37.68 -12.52 -46.44
N LEU A 754 36.82 -11.51 -46.40
CA LEU A 754 36.82 -10.36 -47.29
C LEU A 754 38.09 -9.54 -47.12
N PHE A 755 38.58 -9.37 -45.89
CA PHE A 755 39.86 -8.72 -45.61
C PHE A 755 41.03 -9.52 -46.20
N MET A 756 41.04 -10.85 -46.04
CA MET A 756 42.04 -11.72 -46.65
C MET A 756 41.98 -11.67 -48.19
N LYS A 757 40.78 -11.69 -48.78
CA LYS A 757 40.55 -11.56 -50.22
C LYS A 757 40.97 -10.20 -50.77
N TRP A 758 40.68 -9.13 -50.03
CA TRP A 758 41.09 -7.77 -50.36
C TRP A 758 42.61 -7.63 -50.34
N ARG A 759 43.28 -8.21 -49.33
CA ARG A 759 44.74 -8.29 -49.26
C ARG A 759 45.34 -9.08 -50.42
N GLU A 760 44.74 -10.20 -50.80
CA GLU A 760 45.18 -11.02 -51.93
C GLU A 760 44.99 -10.30 -53.28
N SER A 761 43.87 -9.58 -53.46
CA SER A 761 43.58 -8.79 -54.66
C SER A 761 44.55 -7.61 -54.80
N SER A 762 44.87 -6.90 -53.72
CA SER A 762 45.81 -5.77 -53.74
C SER A 762 47.22 -6.18 -54.16
N ILE A 763 47.61 -7.44 -53.94
CA ILE A 763 48.90 -7.98 -54.40
C ILE A 763 48.86 -8.30 -55.91
N ARG A 764 47.76 -8.89 -56.42
CA ARG A 764 47.61 -9.21 -57.86
C ARG A 764 47.44 -7.97 -58.74
N SER A 765 46.85 -6.89 -58.22
CA SER A 765 46.67 -5.61 -58.92
C SER A 765 48.00 -4.90 -59.25
N ALA A 766 49.09 -5.23 -58.54
CA ALA A 766 50.40 -4.61 -58.74
C ALA A 766 51.17 -5.23 -59.93
N GLU A 767 50.90 -6.48 -60.30
CA GLU A 767 51.65 -7.20 -61.36
C GLU A 767 50.97 -7.10 -62.74
N ALA A 768 49.64 -7.01 -62.81
CA ALA A 768 48.90 -7.02 -64.08
C ALA A 768 48.86 -5.67 -64.85
N GLY A 769 49.29 -4.57 -64.22
CA GLY A 769 49.25 -3.22 -64.79
C GLY A 769 50.29 -2.92 -65.88
N LYS A 770 51.25 -3.83 -66.13
CA LYS A 770 52.45 -3.52 -66.91
C LYS A 770 52.37 -3.75 -68.43
N THR A 771 51.31 -4.35 -69.00
CA THR A 771 51.40 -4.88 -70.39
C THR A 771 50.24 -4.61 -71.36
N ARG A 772 49.12 -3.96 -70.99
CA ARG A 772 47.97 -3.83 -71.93
C ARG A 772 47.32 -2.45 -71.99
N LEU A 773 48.19 -1.44 -71.95
CA LEU A 773 47.93 -0.04 -72.30
C LEU A 773 48.56 0.32 -73.68
N GLN A 774 48.96 -0.69 -74.43
CA GLN A 774 49.08 -0.65 -75.88
C GLN A 774 47.81 -1.33 -76.38
N GLN A 775 46.84 -0.75 -77.07
CA GLN A 775 46.82 0.38 -77.97
C GLN A 775 45.33 0.75 -78.14
N LEU A 776 44.98 2.02 -78.04
CA LEU A 776 44.16 2.70 -79.06
C LEU A 776 42.77 2.13 -79.42
N THR A 777 42.11 1.38 -78.55
CA THR A 777 40.63 1.40 -78.48
C THR A 777 40.11 2.33 -77.38
N ALA A 778 41.05 3.06 -76.76
CA ALA A 778 40.95 4.49 -76.53
C ALA A 778 40.91 5.19 -77.89
N GLU A 779 39.77 5.68 -78.37
CA GLU A 779 39.58 7.14 -78.30
C GLU A 779 38.14 7.55 -77.95
N ASN A 780 37.12 6.81 -78.41
CA ASN A 780 35.72 7.29 -78.32
C ASN A 780 34.98 6.89 -77.04
N TYR A 781 35.32 5.78 -76.39
CA TYR A 781 34.81 5.47 -75.05
C TYR A 781 35.45 6.33 -73.95
N LYS A 782 36.61 6.92 -74.26
CA LYS A 782 37.46 7.62 -73.30
C LYS A 782 36.80 8.92 -72.81
N THR A 783 36.20 9.72 -73.70
CA THR A 783 35.64 11.04 -73.33
C THR A 783 34.36 10.94 -72.47
N GLN A 784 33.51 9.94 -72.71
CA GLN A 784 32.29 9.71 -71.92
C GLN A 784 32.60 9.04 -70.57
N PHE A 785 33.51 8.08 -70.55
CA PHE A 785 33.94 7.40 -69.33
C PHE A 785 34.76 8.32 -68.40
N GLU A 786 35.61 9.19 -68.95
CA GLU A 786 36.35 10.20 -68.15
C GLU A 786 35.39 11.14 -67.41
N THR A 787 34.28 11.56 -68.03
CA THR A 787 33.27 12.42 -67.38
C THR A 787 32.59 11.71 -66.20
N GLU A 788 32.19 10.43 -66.36
CA GLU A 788 31.58 9.66 -65.26
C GLU A 788 32.59 9.29 -64.16
N GLN A 789 33.85 8.98 -64.51
CA GLN A 789 34.88 8.67 -63.53
C GLN A 789 35.27 9.88 -62.68
N ILE A 790 35.33 11.07 -63.28
CA ILE A 790 35.59 12.32 -62.54
C ILE A 790 34.45 12.58 -61.57
N ASN A 791 33.19 12.55 -62.02
CA ASN A 791 32.03 12.79 -61.15
C ASN A 791 31.90 11.73 -60.03
N ASN A 792 32.09 10.45 -60.34
CA ASN A 792 32.05 9.37 -59.33
C ASN A 792 33.20 9.48 -58.32
N PHE A 793 34.39 9.88 -58.75
CA PHE A 793 35.51 10.10 -57.84
C PHE A 793 35.24 11.28 -56.90
N PHE A 794 34.81 12.44 -57.40
CA PHE A 794 34.50 13.58 -56.54
C PHE A 794 33.33 13.26 -55.61
N SER A 795 32.30 12.54 -56.07
CA SER A 795 31.24 12.04 -55.19
C SER A 795 31.82 11.15 -54.08
N THR A 796 32.66 10.17 -54.44
CA THR A 796 33.26 9.21 -53.47
C THR A 796 34.23 9.89 -52.49
N ALA A 797 35.08 10.80 -52.97
CA ALA A 797 36.03 11.55 -52.14
C ALA A 797 35.30 12.41 -51.10
N LEU A 798 34.15 12.96 -51.48
CA LEU A 798 33.33 13.81 -50.61
C LEU A 798 32.38 13.03 -49.68
N LEU A 799 32.14 11.73 -49.90
CA LEU A 799 31.16 10.94 -49.13
C LEU A 799 31.40 11.01 -47.62
N ASN A 800 32.65 10.83 -47.18
CA ASN A 800 33.00 10.70 -45.76
C ASN A 800 33.55 11.97 -45.12
N ILE A 801 33.61 13.08 -45.86
CA ILE A 801 34.08 14.36 -45.33
C ILE A 801 32.90 15.05 -44.64
N ASN A 802 33.09 15.48 -43.39
CA ASN A 802 32.05 16.05 -42.54
C ASN A 802 32.35 17.49 -42.12
N ASN A 803 33.36 18.12 -42.73
CA ASN A 803 33.81 19.47 -42.47
C ASN A 803 33.91 20.23 -43.81
N VAL A 804 33.45 21.48 -43.83
CA VAL A 804 33.39 22.30 -45.05
C VAL A 804 34.79 22.60 -45.56
N ASP A 805 35.74 22.96 -44.70
CA ASP A 805 37.10 23.31 -45.15
C ASP A 805 37.80 22.10 -45.78
N ASP A 806 37.66 20.91 -45.18
CA ASP A 806 38.23 19.67 -45.72
C ASP A 806 37.62 19.31 -47.09
N VAL A 807 36.33 19.60 -47.31
CA VAL A 807 35.68 19.44 -48.63
C VAL A 807 36.33 20.35 -49.66
N LEU A 808 36.54 21.62 -49.32
CA LEU A 808 37.11 22.62 -50.24
C LEU A 808 38.57 22.31 -50.57
N TRP A 809 39.36 21.93 -49.58
CA TRP A 809 40.77 21.57 -49.75
C TRP A 809 40.94 20.28 -50.55
N GLU A 810 40.14 19.25 -50.26
CA GLU A 810 40.17 18.01 -51.00
C GLU A 810 39.74 18.23 -52.46
N VAL A 811 38.81 19.16 -52.72
CA VAL A 811 38.41 19.55 -54.08
C VAL A 811 39.52 20.32 -54.79
N ALA A 812 40.05 21.40 -54.19
CA ALA A 812 41.10 22.23 -54.82
C ALA A 812 42.36 21.40 -55.16
N LYS A 813 42.78 20.53 -54.23
CA LYS A 813 43.90 19.60 -54.41
C LYS A 813 43.66 18.60 -55.54
N ASN A 814 42.47 17.98 -55.57
CA ASN A 814 42.15 16.98 -56.59
C ASN A 814 41.85 17.59 -57.97
N LEU A 815 41.36 18.83 -58.02
CA LEU A 815 41.18 19.57 -59.27
C LEU A 815 42.54 19.84 -59.94
N ILE A 816 43.57 20.23 -59.18
CA ILE A 816 44.94 20.37 -59.71
C ILE A 816 45.55 19.03 -60.07
N ALA A 817 45.52 18.07 -59.14
CA ALA A 817 46.17 16.78 -59.33
C ALA A 817 45.59 15.98 -60.50
N ARG A 818 44.33 16.22 -60.90
CA ARG A 818 43.59 15.39 -61.86
C ARG A 818 43.13 16.09 -63.13
N LEU A 819 42.84 17.40 -63.10
CA LEU A 819 42.51 18.18 -64.30
C LEU A 819 43.72 18.97 -64.83
N GLY A 820 44.91 18.82 -64.23
CA GLY A 820 46.15 19.44 -64.72
C GLY A 820 46.17 20.95 -64.57
N LEU A 821 45.37 21.49 -63.65
CA LEU A 821 45.33 22.91 -63.34
C LEU A 821 46.62 23.32 -62.61
N VAL A 822 47.08 24.55 -62.81
CA VAL A 822 48.35 25.03 -62.21
C VAL A 822 48.08 25.85 -60.95
N ASP A 823 46.96 26.57 -60.92
CA ASP A 823 46.51 27.34 -59.77
C ASP A 823 44.99 27.18 -59.65
N CYS A 824 44.50 26.86 -58.46
CA CYS A 824 43.07 26.70 -58.21
C CYS A 824 42.74 27.21 -56.81
N ILE A 825 41.82 28.18 -56.76
CA ILE A 825 41.39 28.86 -55.54
C ILE A 825 39.87 28.77 -55.46
N ILE A 826 39.36 28.42 -54.28
CA ILE A 826 37.93 28.34 -54.00
C ILE A 826 37.56 29.41 -52.98
N TYR A 827 36.61 30.25 -53.36
CA TYR A 827 36.07 31.33 -52.56
C TYR A 827 34.69 30.97 -52.05
N LEU A 828 34.41 31.17 -50.77
CA LEU A 828 33.06 31.09 -50.20
C LEU A 828 32.64 32.44 -49.63
N TRP A 829 31.34 32.63 -49.45
CA TRP A 829 30.84 33.78 -48.70
C TRP A 829 31.40 33.82 -47.27
N ASN A 830 31.62 35.03 -46.77
CA ASN A 830 31.76 35.26 -45.35
C ASN A 830 30.40 35.23 -44.64
N ASP A 831 30.41 35.14 -43.31
CA ASP A 831 29.20 34.94 -42.51
C ASP A 831 28.11 36.00 -42.76
N ASP A 832 28.49 37.24 -43.07
CA ASP A 832 27.57 38.36 -43.37
C ASP A 832 27.19 38.51 -44.86
N HIS A 833 27.71 37.65 -45.75
CA HIS A 833 27.47 37.62 -47.20
C HIS A 833 27.79 38.93 -47.94
N THR A 834 28.79 39.68 -47.47
CA THR A 834 29.22 40.94 -48.11
C THR A 834 30.44 40.78 -49.03
N ARG A 835 31.25 39.74 -48.81
CA ARG A 835 32.46 39.45 -49.60
C ARG A 835 32.73 37.95 -49.71
N LEU A 836 33.38 37.55 -50.79
CA LEU A 836 33.90 36.21 -51.00
C LEU A 836 35.33 36.13 -50.45
N ILE A 837 35.55 35.19 -49.54
CA ILE A 837 36.84 34.95 -48.88
C ILE A 837 37.45 33.67 -49.44
N GLN A 838 38.75 33.69 -49.68
CA GLN A 838 39.50 32.49 -50.04
C GLN A 838 39.48 31.48 -48.89
N LYS A 839 38.95 30.29 -49.14
CA LYS A 839 38.83 29.21 -48.14
C LYS A 839 39.73 28.02 -48.41
N ALA A 840 40.06 27.77 -49.67
CA ALA A 840 41.03 26.75 -50.07
C ALA A 840 41.76 27.17 -51.34
N GLY A 841 43.03 26.81 -51.46
CA GLY A 841 43.82 27.08 -52.65
C GLY A 841 44.99 26.11 -52.76
N TYR A 842 45.23 25.56 -53.94
CA TYR A 842 46.33 24.62 -54.15
C TYR A 842 47.13 25.10 -55.38
N GLY A 843 48.46 24.97 -55.36
CA GLY A 843 49.35 25.59 -56.38
C GLY A 843 50.76 25.87 -55.83
N PRO A 844 51.65 26.59 -56.55
CA PRO A 844 53.01 26.93 -56.10
C PRO A 844 53.04 28.03 -55.01
N LYS A 845 51.98 28.14 -54.23
CA LYS A 845 51.84 29.03 -53.07
C LYS A 845 51.88 28.12 -51.83
N GLY A 846 52.73 28.46 -50.86
CA GLY A 846 53.20 27.54 -49.81
C GLY A 846 52.15 27.04 -48.80
N SER A 847 52.62 26.44 -47.71
CA SER A 847 51.82 25.67 -46.72
C SER A 847 50.62 26.44 -46.14
N LEU A 848 49.61 25.70 -45.65
CA LEU A 848 48.33 26.16 -45.07
C LEU A 848 48.40 27.45 -44.22
N GLN A 849 49.46 27.62 -43.41
CA GLN A 849 49.68 28.82 -42.56
C GLN A 849 49.99 30.12 -43.32
N GLN A 850 50.49 30.06 -44.56
CA GLN A 850 50.85 31.26 -45.35
C GLN A 850 49.66 31.87 -46.10
N LEU A 851 48.61 31.09 -46.38
CA LEU A 851 47.36 31.57 -46.97
C LEU A 851 46.48 32.30 -45.94
N GLU A 852 46.55 31.90 -44.67
CA GLU A 852 45.86 32.60 -43.56
C GLU A 852 46.48 33.96 -43.21
N GLU A 853 47.73 34.25 -43.58
CA GLU A 853 48.40 35.53 -43.29
C GLU A 853 48.20 36.61 -44.38
N LYS A 854 47.73 36.26 -45.59
CA LYS A 854 47.45 37.19 -46.71
C LYS A 854 46.03 37.00 -47.24
N HIS A 855 45.04 37.63 -46.62
CA HIS A 855 43.65 37.54 -47.07
C HIS A 855 43.41 38.38 -48.33
N PHE A 856 43.04 37.74 -49.44
CA PHE A 856 42.59 38.41 -50.67
C PHE A 856 41.08 38.22 -50.85
N ASP A 857 40.31 39.22 -50.42
CA ASP A 857 38.85 39.18 -50.47
C ASP A 857 38.32 39.75 -51.79
N VAL A 858 37.24 39.15 -52.30
CA VAL A 858 36.59 39.56 -53.56
C VAL A 858 35.17 40.02 -53.28
N VAL A 859 34.84 41.24 -53.71
CA VAL A 859 33.48 41.79 -53.63
C VAL A 859 32.76 41.53 -54.97
N PRO A 860 31.43 41.27 -54.98
CA PRO A 860 30.68 41.10 -56.22
C PRO A 860 30.88 42.26 -57.22
N GLY A 861 31.10 41.93 -58.49
CA GLY A 861 31.39 42.86 -59.58
C GLY A 861 32.87 43.25 -59.73
N GLN A 862 33.75 42.86 -58.80
CA GLN A 862 35.18 43.20 -58.84
C GLN A 862 36.04 42.02 -59.34
N GLY A 863 36.75 42.21 -60.46
CA GLY A 863 37.54 41.15 -61.07
C GLY A 863 36.70 40.05 -61.73
N ILE A 864 37.34 39.06 -62.34
CA ILE A 864 36.63 37.96 -63.03
C ILE A 864 35.82 37.11 -62.03
N VAL A 865 36.42 36.73 -60.89
CA VAL A 865 35.74 36.04 -59.78
C VAL A 865 34.50 36.82 -59.28
N GLY A 866 34.62 38.12 -59.05
CA GLY A 866 33.51 38.95 -58.56
C GLY A 866 32.38 39.11 -59.58
N ILE A 867 32.69 39.14 -60.88
CA ILE A 867 31.68 39.18 -61.94
C ILE A 867 30.96 37.83 -62.08
N VAL A 868 31.67 36.72 -61.96
CA VAL A 868 31.03 35.39 -61.91
C VAL A 868 30.15 35.26 -60.67
N ALA A 869 30.55 35.81 -59.53
CA ALA A 869 29.71 35.89 -58.35
C ALA A 869 28.45 36.75 -58.57
N GLN A 870 28.57 37.90 -59.23
CA GLN A 870 27.44 38.80 -59.49
C GLN A 870 26.48 38.27 -60.56
N THR A 871 26.99 37.64 -61.61
CA THR A 871 26.21 37.18 -62.76
C THR A 871 25.77 35.73 -62.68
N GLN A 872 26.38 34.94 -61.80
CA GLN A 872 26.18 33.50 -61.63
C GLN A 872 26.37 32.67 -62.92
N LYS A 873 27.13 33.19 -63.89
CA LYS A 873 27.43 32.49 -65.15
C LYS A 873 28.90 32.14 -65.21
N PRO A 874 29.26 30.89 -65.56
CA PRO A 874 30.65 30.49 -65.63
C PRO A 874 31.32 31.13 -66.84
N MET A 875 32.62 31.41 -66.73
CA MET A 875 33.39 32.14 -67.73
C MET A 875 34.72 31.45 -68.04
N ILE A 876 35.07 31.38 -69.33
CA ILE A 876 36.40 31.01 -69.80
C ILE A 876 37.04 32.26 -70.41
N ILE A 877 38.19 32.65 -69.89
CA ILE A 877 39.04 33.69 -70.45
C ILE A 877 40.24 33.03 -71.10
N ALA A 878 40.23 33.00 -72.43
CA ALA A 878 41.27 32.35 -73.20
C ALA A 878 42.59 33.14 -73.24
N ASP A 879 42.55 34.47 -73.00
CA ASP A 879 43.73 35.35 -72.95
C ASP A 879 43.50 36.50 -71.97
N THR A 880 43.92 36.30 -70.72
CA THR A 880 43.75 37.28 -69.62
C THR A 880 44.55 38.57 -69.83
N SER A 881 45.61 38.56 -70.65
CA SER A 881 46.38 39.78 -70.95
C SER A 881 45.59 40.84 -71.73
N LYS A 882 44.47 40.42 -72.33
CA LYS A 882 43.55 41.29 -73.08
C LYS A 882 42.24 41.57 -72.34
N ASP A 883 42.04 40.98 -71.16
CA ASP A 883 40.82 41.17 -70.38
C ASP A 883 41.08 42.21 -69.28
N SER A 884 40.45 43.39 -69.40
CA SER A 884 40.61 44.47 -68.44
C SER A 884 40.05 44.15 -67.04
N ARG A 885 39.32 43.04 -66.90
CA ARG A 885 38.76 42.57 -65.64
C ARG A 885 39.70 41.62 -64.90
N TYR A 886 40.74 41.11 -65.55
CA TYR A 886 41.72 40.24 -64.90
C TYR A 886 42.52 41.03 -63.87
N ARG A 887 42.63 40.47 -62.66
CA ARG A 887 43.38 41.07 -61.57
C ARG A 887 44.54 40.14 -61.25
N VAL A 888 45.76 40.62 -61.45
CA VAL A 888 46.95 39.88 -61.06
C VAL A 888 47.02 39.86 -59.53
N ASP A 889 46.92 38.68 -58.96
CA ASP A 889 47.12 38.46 -57.52
C ASP A 889 48.63 38.36 -57.24
N ASP A 890 49.27 37.28 -57.71
CA ASP A 890 50.71 37.04 -57.47
C ASP A 890 51.54 36.94 -58.76
N LEU A 891 51.09 36.14 -59.74
CA LEU A 891 51.78 35.93 -61.02
C LEU A 891 50.79 36.10 -62.16
N GLN A 892 51.19 36.80 -63.22
CA GLN A 892 50.32 36.95 -64.38
C GLN A 892 50.14 35.59 -65.07
N ARG A 893 48.93 35.06 -65.04
CA ARG A 893 48.50 33.91 -65.82
C ARG A 893 47.90 34.38 -67.11
N LEU A 894 47.90 33.52 -68.13
CA LEU A 894 47.53 33.87 -69.50
C LEU A 894 46.16 33.31 -69.91
N SER A 895 45.56 32.43 -69.09
CA SER A 895 44.15 32.05 -69.20
C SER A 895 43.56 31.74 -67.84
N GLU A 896 42.25 31.90 -67.71
CA GLU A 896 41.49 31.71 -66.47
C GLU A 896 40.14 31.06 -66.76
N ILE A 897 39.66 30.22 -65.84
CA ILE A 897 38.31 29.69 -65.82
C ILE A 897 37.69 29.90 -64.44
N CYS A 898 36.52 30.52 -64.42
CA CYS A 898 35.78 30.81 -63.20
C CYS A 898 34.38 30.18 -63.28
N VAL A 899 34.00 29.41 -62.26
CA VAL A 899 32.72 28.68 -62.21
C VAL A 899 32.02 28.93 -60.87
N PRO A 900 30.74 29.33 -60.87
CA PRO A 900 30.00 29.57 -59.64
C PRO A 900 29.57 28.26 -58.99
N ILE A 901 29.66 28.20 -57.67
CA ILE A 901 29.13 27.14 -56.82
C ILE A 901 27.72 27.56 -56.42
N ILE A 902 26.70 26.92 -56.99
CA ILE A 902 25.30 27.30 -56.80
C ILE A 902 24.52 26.12 -56.23
N TYR A 903 23.69 26.40 -55.23
CA TYR A 903 22.71 25.45 -54.69
C TYR A 903 21.34 26.13 -54.60
N ASN A 904 20.30 25.56 -55.21
CA ASN A 904 18.95 26.11 -55.27
C ASN A 904 18.90 27.61 -55.63
N ASP A 905 19.53 27.98 -56.75
CA ASP A 905 19.62 29.36 -57.27
C ASP A 905 20.33 30.37 -56.33
N GLN A 906 20.96 29.90 -55.25
CA GLN A 906 21.79 30.71 -54.36
C GLN A 906 23.27 30.43 -54.59
N LEU A 907 24.06 31.49 -54.76
CA LEU A 907 25.50 31.40 -54.84
C LEU A 907 26.07 31.05 -53.46
N VAL A 908 26.77 29.92 -53.38
CA VAL A 908 27.50 29.46 -52.19
C VAL A 908 28.96 29.95 -52.23
N GLY A 909 29.54 30.01 -53.43
CA GLY A 909 30.93 30.40 -53.65
C GLY A 909 31.34 30.40 -55.12
N VAL A 910 32.64 30.51 -55.41
CA VAL A 910 33.19 30.48 -56.76
C VAL A 910 34.48 29.66 -56.79
N ILE A 911 34.62 28.79 -57.78
CA ILE A 911 35.86 28.09 -58.11
C ILE A 911 36.57 28.89 -59.20
N ASP A 912 37.79 29.29 -58.91
CA ASP A 912 38.67 29.99 -59.83
C ASP A 912 39.90 29.14 -60.13
N SER A 913 40.33 29.13 -61.37
CA SER A 913 41.54 28.43 -61.77
C SER A 913 42.24 29.11 -62.93
N GLU A 914 43.56 29.22 -62.81
CA GLU A 914 44.39 29.96 -63.76
C GLU A 914 45.50 29.06 -64.34
N HIS A 915 45.92 29.37 -65.57
CA HIS A 915 46.98 28.65 -66.27
C HIS A 915 47.95 29.60 -66.97
N HIS A 916 49.23 29.23 -67.04
CA HIS A 916 50.27 30.07 -67.64
C HIS A 916 50.22 30.10 -69.19
N GLU A 917 49.40 29.28 -69.83
CA GLU A 917 49.24 29.22 -71.30
C GLU A 917 47.95 29.92 -71.75
N ARG A 918 47.96 30.53 -72.94
CA ARG A 918 46.73 31.06 -73.57
C ARG A 918 45.90 29.92 -74.16
N ASN A 919 44.58 30.06 -74.15
CA ASN A 919 43.59 29.09 -74.66
C ASN A 919 43.66 27.70 -74.00
N PHE A 920 44.24 27.58 -72.80
CA PHE A 920 44.32 26.31 -72.10
C PHE A 920 42.92 25.78 -71.72
N PHE A 921 42.06 26.66 -71.22
CA PHE A 921 40.70 26.30 -70.85
C PHE A 921 39.79 26.14 -72.07
N ASN A 922 39.11 25.00 -72.14
CA ASN A 922 38.19 24.64 -73.21
C ASN A 922 36.81 24.24 -72.65
N ARG A 923 35.85 23.95 -73.53
CA ARG A 923 34.47 23.60 -73.13
C ARG A 923 34.37 22.33 -72.25
N ASN A 924 35.28 21.36 -72.40
CA ASN A 924 35.29 20.19 -71.52
C ASN A 924 35.69 20.59 -70.10
N HIS A 925 36.72 21.45 -69.93
CA HIS A 925 37.11 21.95 -68.60
C HIS A 925 35.94 22.66 -67.90
N LEU A 926 35.17 23.47 -68.64
CA LEU A 926 33.97 24.12 -68.13
C LEU A 926 32.90 23.14 -67.67
N GLN A 927 32.64 22.09 -68.47
CA GLN A 927 31.62 21.08 -68.18
C GLN A 927 31.98 20.24 -66.94
N HIS A 928 33.26 19.85 -66.80
CA HIS A 928 33.74 19.14 -65.62
C HIS A 928 33.68 20.01 -64.37
N LEU A 929 34.19 21.23 -64.42
CA LEU A 929 34.20 22.13 -63.26
C LEU A 929 32.80 22.53 -62.81
N THR A 930 31.86 22.72 -63.74
CA THR A 930 30.46 23.01 -63.40
C THR A 930 29.80 21.82 -62.71
N SER A 931 30.03 20.60 -63.19
CA SER A 931 29.50 19.39 -62.54
C SER A 931 30.06 19.21 -61.13
N ILE A 932 31.36 19.46 -60.95
CA ILE A 932 32.02 19.39 -59.64
C ILE A 932 31.50 20.49 -58.70
N ALA A 933 31.32 21.72 -59.20
CA ALA A 933 30.78 22.84 -58.42
C ALA A 933 29.39 22.51 -57.85
N THR A 934 28.52 21.84 -58.61
CA THR A 934 27.19 21.41 -58.11
C THR A 934 27.31 20.35 -57.01
N LEU A 935 28.20 19.37 -57.15
CA LEU A 935 28.43 18.34 -56.13
C LEU A 935 28.95 18.94 -54.83
N VAL A 936 29.89 19.89 -54.93
CA VAL A 936 30.45 20.62 -53.79
C VAL A 936 29.36 21.45 -53.09
N ALA A 937 28.53 22.18 -53.85
CA ALA A 937 27.45 22.98 -53.29
C ALA A 937 26.47 22.13 -52.45
N SER A 938 26.07 20.97 -52.97
CA SER A 938 25.17 20.04 -52.28
C SER A 938 25.80 19.46 -51.01
N LYS A 939 27.09 19.09 -51.05
CA LYS A 939 27.79 18.54 -49.90
C LYS A 939 27.96 19.57 -48.78
N ILE A 940 28.35 20.81 -49.11
CA ILE A 940 28.50 21.89 -48.12
C ILE A 940 27.17 22.12 -47.38
N LYS A 941 26.06 22.25 -48.12
CA LYS A 941 24.73 22.46 -47.51
C LYS A 941 24.26 21.27 -46.67
N SER A 942 24.59 20.05 -47.07
CA SER A 942 24.32 18.86 -46.26
C SER A 942 25.08 18.85 -44.94
N ILE A 943 26.36 19.27 -44.93
CA ILE A 943 27.18 19.34 -43.72
C ILE A 943 26.64 20.42 -42.76
N GLU A 944 26.32 21.60 -43.28
CA GLU A 944 25.73 22.70 -42.48
C GLU A 944 24.41 22.27 -41.82
N ALA A 945 23.53 21.60 -42.57
CA ALA A 945 22.25 21.11 -42.07
C ALA A 945 22.42 20.06 -40.96
N ASP A 946 23.34 19.11 -41.12
CA ASP A 946 23.62 18.07 -40.13
C ASP A 946 24.22 18.64 -38.85
N GLN A 947 25.11 19.62 -38.95
CA GLN A 947 25.69 20.31 -37.79
C GLN A 947 24.61 21.10 -37.02
N HIS A 948 23.74 21.81 -37.72
CA HIS A 948 22.65 22.57 -37.12
C HIS A 948 21.65 21.65 -36.38
N LEU A 949 21.29 20.53 -37.00
CA LEU A 949 20.38 19.55 -36.41
C LEU A 949 20.98 18.86 -35.17
N ARG A 950 22.27 18.52 -35.20
CA ARG A 950 22.98 17.94 -34.05
C ARG A 950 23.04 18.90 -32.88
N LYS A 951 23.32 20.18 -33.14
CA LYS A 951 23.36 21.22 -32.10
C LYS A 951 21.99 21.39 -31.44
N GLN A 952 20.92 21.50 -32.24
CA GLN A 952 19.55 21.61 -31.70
C GLN A 952 19.12 20.38 -30.89
N LYS A 953 19.47 19.16 -31.33
CA LYS A 953 19.15 17.93 -30.59
C LYS A 953 19.92 17.82 -29.28
N ALA A 954 21.19 18.22 -29.27
CA ALA A 954 22.01 18.20 -28.06
C ALA A 954 21.52 19.23 -27.03
N GLU A 955 21.22 20.45 -27.47
CA GLU A 955 20.64 21.50 -26.61
C GLU A 955 19.29 21.07 -26.02
N LEU A 956 18.40 20.50 -26.82
CA LEU A 956 17.10 20.04 -26.34
C LEU A 956 17.21 18.86 -25.36
N ALA A 957 18.14 17.93 -25.60
CA ALA A 957 18.37 16.79 -24.71
C ALA A 957 18.97 17.23 -23.37
N ASP A 958 19.92 18.15 -23.39
CA ASP A 958 20.53 18.72 -22.18
C ASP A 958 19.50 19.52 -21.38
N ILE A 959 18.70 20.37 -22.04
CA ILE A 959 17.59 21.10 -21.40
C ILE A 959 16.60 20.13 -20.77
N ASN A 960 16.17 19.08 -21.47
CA ASN A 960 15.22 18.11 -20.93
C ASN A 960 15.79 17.31 -19.74
N GLN A 961 17.07 16.94 -19.79
CA GLN A 961 17.73 16.23 -18.69
C GLN A 961 17.87 17.15 -17.47
N GLN A 962 18.32 18.39 -17.66
CA GLN A 962 18.41 19.38 -16.59
C GLN A 962 17.04 19.68 -15.98
N LEU A 963 15.98 19.77 -16.79
CA LEU A 963 14.63 20.05 -16.33
C LEU A 963 14.07 18.88 -15.50
N ALA A 964 14.35 17.63 -15.89
CA ALA A 964 13.99 16.43 -15.13
C ALA A 964 14.77 16.32 -13.81
N GLU A 965 16.07 16.58 -13.83
CA GLU A 965 16.93 16.59 -12.63
C GLU A 965 16.52 17.69 -11.66
N VAL A 966 16.22 18.90 -12.16
CA VAL A 966 15.72 20.04 -11.35
C VAL A 966 14.35 19.72 -10.75
N GLN A 967 13.43 19.11 -11.51
CA GLN A 967 12.12 18.70 -10.98
C GLN A 967 12.23 17.64 -9.87
N LEU A 968 13.07 16.62 -10.07
CA LEU A 968 13.34 15.59 -9.06
C LEU A 968 14.07 16.14 -7.83
N ALA A 969 14.99 17.07 -8.02
CA ALA A 969 15.70 17.76 -6.94
C ALA A 969 14.75 18.68 -6.13
N ALA A 970 13.86 19.41 -6.79
CA ALA A 970 12.85 20.24 -6.14
C ALA A 970 11.88 19.40 -5.29
N LEU A 971 11.39 18.27 -5.81
CA LEU A 971 10.55 17.32 -5.07
C LEU A 971 11.27 16.71 -3.85
N ARG A 972 12.55 16.35 -3.99
CA ARG A 972 13.36 15.84 -2.88
C ARG A 972 13.69 16.91 -1.83
N SER A 973 13.92 18.15 -2.25
CA SER A 973 14.21 19.27 -1.35
C SER A 973 12.98 19.72 -0.55
N GLN A 974 11.76 19.45 -1.03
CA GLN A 974 10.51 19.89 -0.39
C GLN A 974 10.02 18.97 0.74
N MET A 975 10.53 17.73 0.83
CA MET A 975 10.27 16.84 1.96
C MET A 975 11.48 16.84 2.90
N ASN A 976 11.69 17.96 3.62
CA ASN A 976 12.80 18.10 4.54
C ASN A 976 12.79 16.97 5.60
N PRO A 977 13.71 15.98 5.54
CA PRO A 977 13.69 14.84 6.46
C PRO A 977 13.86 15.27 7.92
N HIS A 978 14.54 16.41 8.13
CA HIS A 978 14.73 17.00 9.45
C HIS A 978 13.42 17.55 10.03
N PHE A 979 12.57 18.18 9.22
CA PHE A 979 11.25 18.66 9.67
C PHE A 979 10.34 17.49 10.08
N ILE A 980 10.29 16.43 9.27
CA ILE A 980 9.50 15.22 9.58
C ILE A 980 10.01 14.57 10.86
N PHE A 981 11.33 14.43 11.00
CA PHE A 981 11.94 13.86 12.20
C PHE A 981 11.65 14.70 13.46
N ASN A 982 11.71 16.03 13.35
CA ASN A 982 11.39 16.94 14.45
C ASN A 982 9.92 16.89 14.84
N ALA A 983 9.01 16.82 13.87
CA ALA A 983 7.58 16.67 14.12
C ALA A 983 7.28 15.36 14.88
N LEU A 984 7.89 14.25 14.47
CA LEU A 984 7.76 12.96 15.16
C LEU A 984 8.33 13.01 16.58
N ASN A 985 9.46 13.68 16.79
CA ASN A 985 10.03 13.87 18.12
C ASN A 985 9.19 14.78 19.01
N SER A 986 8.54 15.81 18.46
CA SER A 986 7.60 16.65 19.21
C SER A 986 6.37 15.88 19.64
N ILE A 987 5.81 15.05 18.76
CA ILE A 987 4.71 14.12 19.11
C ILE A 987 5.17 13.17 20.23
N LYS A 988 6.34 12.56 20.08
CA LYS A 988 6.95 11.70 21.11
C LYS A 988 7.13 12.45 22.44
N LYS A 989 7.57 13.71 22.41
CA LYS A 989 7.75 14.55 23.60
C LYS A 989 6.42 14.82 24.32
N PHE A 990 5.35 15.16 23.59
CA PHE A 990 4.03 15.35 24.19
C PHE A 990 3.46 14.07 24.78
N VAL A 991 3.69 12.92 24.13
CA VAL A 991 3.30 11.60 24.64
C VAL A 991 4.07 11.27 25.93
N ILE A 992 5.38 11.51 25.96
CA ILE A 992 6.22 11.28 27.16
C ILE A 992 5.84 12.24 28.30
N ALA A 993 5.52 13.50 27.99
CA ALA A 993 5.10 14.52 28.96
C ALA A 993 3.65 14.33 29.46
N ASN A 994 2.93 13.30 28.98
CA ASN A 994 1.53 13.03 29.30
C ASN A 994 0.57 14.18 28.94
N GLU A 995 0.79 14.81 27.77
CA GLU A 995 -0.05 15.87 27.19
C GLU A 995 -0.77 15.38 25.91
N PRO A 996 -1.74 14.44 26.02
CA PRO A 996 -2.34 13.79 24.85
C PRO A 996 -3.10 14.76 23.94
N VAL A 997 -3.69 15.82 24.50
CA VAL A 997 -4.41 16.86 23.73
C VAL A 997 -3.48 17.64 22.82
N ASN A 998 -2.26 17.97 23.29
CA ASN A 998 -1.26 18.65 22.47
C ASN A 998 -0.67 17.70 21.41
N ALA A 999 -0.46 16.43 21.75
CA ALA A 999 -0.02 15.41 20.79
C ALA A 999 -1.03 15.21 19.65
N GLU A 1000 -2.32 15.11 19.96
CA GLU A 1000 -3.40 14.98 18.98
C GLU A 1000 -3.53 16.23 18.10
N LYS A 1001 -3.51 17.43 18.71
CA LYS A 1001 -3.54 18.71 18.00
C LYS A 1001 -2.35 18.86 17.04
N TYR A 1002 -1.15 18.45 17.47
CA TYR A 1002 0.07 18.47 16.66
C TYR A 1002 -0.03 17.48 15.49
N LEU A 1003 -0.46 16.24 15.75
CA LEU A 1003 -0.63 15.20 14.73
C LEU A 1003 -1.68 15.58 13.66
N GLY A 1004 -2.80 16.16 14.09
CA GLY A 1004 -3.86 16.61 13.20
C GLY A 1004 -3.46 17.80 12.32
N LYS A 1005 -2.64 18.74 12.84
CA LYS A 1005 -2.05 19.84 12.04
C LYS A 1005 -0.97 19.32 11.09
N PHE A 1006 -0.10 18.41 11.55
CA PHE A 1006 0.96 17.80 10.75
C PHE A 1006 0.39 17.02 9.55
N SER A 1007 -0.66 16.22 9.77
CA SER A 1007 -1.32 15.46 8.69
C SER A 1007 -1.93 16.36 7.62
N ARG A 1008 -2.53 17.51 8.03
CA ARG A 1008 -3.06 18.51 7.10
C ARG A 1008 -1.95 19.18 6.31
N LEU A 1009 -0.85 19.54 6.95
CA LEU A 1009 0.31 20.14 6.28
C LEU A 1009 0.88 19.21 5.20
N ILE A 1010 1.11 17.93 5.51
CA ILE A 1010 1.65 16.96 4.54
C ILE A 1010 0.71 16.78 3.34
N ARG A 1011 -0.60 16.69 3.57
CA ARG A 1011 -1.58 16.59 2.49
C ARG A 1011 -1.56 17.85 1.60
N SER A 1012 -1.56 19.04 2.21
CA SER A 1012 -1.49 20.30 1.47
C SER A 1012 -0.20 20.46 0.66
N ILE A 1013 0.95 20.00 1.18
CA ILE A 1013 2.22 19.99 0.44
C ILE A 1013 2.11 19.08 -0.79
N LEU A 1014 1.61 17.84 -0.62
CA LEU A 1014 1.45 16.90 -1.72
C LEU A 1014 0.48 17.41 -2.80
N ASP A 1015 -0.66 17.97 -2.39
CA ASP A 1015 -1.67 18.51 -3.30
C ASP A 1015 -1.15 19.75 -4.07
N ASN A 1016 -0.44 20.66 -3.38
CA ASN A 1016 0.11 21.88 -4.00
C ASN A 1016 1.36 21.61 -4.85
N SER A 1017 2.09 20.51 -4.61
CA SER A 1017 3.30 20.14 -5.38
C SER A 1017 3.03 19.73 -6.82
N GLN A 1018 1.81 19.29 -7.13
CA GLN A 1018 1.43 18.89 -8.49
C GLN A 1018 1.04 20.08 -9.37
N ALA A 1019 0.86 21.28 -8.80
CA ALA A 1019 0.45 22.49 -9.50
C ALA A 1019 1.63 23.46 -9.69
N SER A 1020 1.77 24.05 -10.89
CA SER A 1020 2.79 25.07 -11.17
C SER A 1020 2.50 26.42 -10.50
N LEU A 1021 1.21 26.78 -10.40
CA LEU A 1021 0.67 27.97 -9.76
C LEU A 1021 -0.43 27.58 -8.76
N VAL A 1022 -0.49 28.26 -7.61
CA VAL A 1022 -1.51 28.12 -6.57
C VAL A 1022 -2.09 29.48 -6.23
N ARG A 1023 -3.32 29.49 -5.70
CA ARG A 1023 -3.93 30.72 -5.19
C ARG A 1023 -3.20 31.20 -3.93
N LEU A 1024 -3.09 32.51 -3.76
CA LEU A 1024 -2.43 33.13 -2.60
C LEU A 1024 -3.02 32.67 -1.26
N ASP A 1025 -4.34 32.51 -1.16
CA ASP A 1025 -5.01 32.02 0.05
C ASP A 1025 -4.56 30.62 0.47
N LYS A 1026 -4.32 29.72 -0.49
CA LYS A 1026 -3.79 28.37 -0.23
C LYS A 1026 -2.34 28.41 0.27
N GLU A 1027 -1.52 29.30 -0.26
CA GLU A 1027 -0.13 29.47 0.21
C GLU A 1027 -0.11 30.07 1.62
N LEU A 1028 -0.95 31.09 1.90
CA LEU A 1028 -1.09 31.67 3.24
C LEU A 1028 -1.53 30.63 4.28
N GLN A 1029 -2.50 29.78 3.92
CA GLN A 1029 -2.96 28.68 4.78
C GLN A 1029 -1.84 27.66 5.06
N LEU A 1030 -1.04 27.33 4.03
CA LEU A 1030 0.09 26.42 4.15
C LEU A 1030 1.18 26.99 5.09
N LEU A 1031 1.56 28.25 4.88
CA LEU A 1031 2.55 28.96 5.70
C LEU A 1031 2.08 29.10 7.15
N GLY A 1032 0.79 29.41 7.36
CA GLY A 1032 0.19 29.47 8.69
C GLY A 1032 0.28 28.13 9.42
N LEU A 1033 -0.12 27.03 8.76
CA LEU A 1033 -0.04 25.68 9.35
C LEU A 1033 1.40 25.28 9.71
N TYR A 1034 2.37 25.66 8.88
CA TYR A 1034 3.79 25.41 9.16
C TYR A 1034 4.27 26.17 10.42
N LEU A 1035 4.04 27.49 10.47
CA LEU A 1035 4.48 28.32 11.61
C LEU A 1035 3.76 27.97 12.92
N GLU A 1036 2.49 27.55 12.85
CA GLU A 1036 1.76 27.04 14.01
C GLU A 1036 2.36 25.74 14.58
N LEU A 1037 2.84 24.82 13.73
CA LEU A 1037 3.50 23.59 14.17
C LEU A 1037 4.87 23.88 14.80
N GLU A 1038 5.59 24.85 14.26
CA GLU A 1038 6.86 25.32 14.83
C GLU A 1038 6.63 26.03 16.18
N GLN A 1039 5.59 26.87 16.30
CA GLN A 1039 5.22 27.52 17.56
C GLN A 1039 4.78 26.51 18.62
N LEU A 1040 4.01 25.49 18.25
CA LEU A 1040 3.66 24.40 19.18
C LEU A 1040 4.90 23.62 19.65
N ARG A 1041 5.93 23.49 18.80
CA ARG A 1041 7.18 22.82 19.17
C ARG A 1041 8.04 23.63 20.13
N PHE A 1042 8.13 24.95 19.92
CA PHE A 1042 9.01 25.84 20.68
C PHE A 1042 8.31 26.62 21.81
N GLY A 1043 6.99 26.55 21.90
CA GLY A 1043 6.19 27.27 22.88
C GLY A 1043 6.30 28.79 22.73
N GLU A 1044 6.29 29.52 23.85
CA GLU A 1044 6.38 30.99 23.89
C GLU A 1044 7.72 31.55 23.37
N ARG A 1045 8.72 30.69 23.10
CA ARG A 1045 10.02 31.11 22.57
C ARG A 1045 9.97 31.53 21.10
N LEU A 1046 8.88 31.20 20.40
CA LEU A 1046 8.65 31.57 19.01
C LEU A 1046 7.32 32.32 18.86
N THR A 1047 7.39 33.51 18.29
CA THR A 1047 6.24 34.27 17.83
C THR A 1047 6.34 34.48 16.33
N TYR A 1048 5.20 34.62 15.65
CA TYR A 1048 5.19 34.93 14.23
C TYR A 1048 4.02 35.86 13.89
N ALA A 1049 4.15 36.58 12.79
CA ALA A 1049 3.09 37.40 12.21
C ALA A 1049 3.04 37.19 10.69
N ILE A 1050 1.83 37.00 10.16
CA ILE A 1050 1.59 36.99 8.72
C ILE A 1050 0.64 38.16 8.41
N GLU A 1051 1.12 39.12 7.63
CA GLU A 1051 0.38 40.33 7.26
C GLU A 1051 0.14 40.35 5.75
N THR A 1052 -1.06 40.73 5.33
CA THR A 1052 -1.44 40.83 3.92
C THR A 1052 -2.13 42.18 3.69
N ASP A 1053 -1.80 42.88 2.62
CA ASP A 1053 -2.51 44.10 2.23
C ASP A 1053 -4.01 43.80 1.99
N GLU A 1054 -4.92 44.67 2.47
CA GLU A 1054 -6.38 44.52 2.29
C GLU A 1054 -6.78 44.33 0.82
N SER A 1055 -6.00 44.87 -0.13
CA SER A 1055 -6.23 44.73 -1.58
C SER A 1055 -5.97 43.33 -2.15
N LEU A 1056 -5.33 42.44 -1.38
CA LEU A 1056 -5.03 41.05 -1.73
C LEU A 1056 -5.99 40.07 -1.05
N GLU A 1057 -6.67 40.48 0.03
CA GLU A 1057 -7.64 39.66 0.74
C GLU A 1057 -8.88 39.38 -0.14
N GLY A 1058 -9.15 38.11 -0.45
CA GLY A 1058 -10.27 37.68 -1.30
C GLY A 1058 -10.01 37.74 -2.82
N SER A 1059 -8.80 38.10 -3.26
CA SER A 1059 -8.42 38.13 -4.68
C SER A 1059 -8.05 36.75 -5.24
N LEU A 1060 -8.32 36.49 -6.53
CA LEU A 1060 -7.93 35.26 -7.25
C LEU A 1060 -6.45 35.28 -7.70
N VAL A 1061 -5.57 35.90 -6.92
CA VAL A 1061 -4.16 36.05 -7.29
C VAL A 1061 -3.46 34.69 -7.26
N MET A 1062 -2.84 34.34 -8.38
CA MET A 1062 -2.09 33.11 -8.57
C MET A 1062 -0.60 33.39 -8.40
N ILE A 1063 0.07 32.56 -7.61
CA ILE A 1063 1.51 32.63 -7.36
C ILE A 1063 2.16 31.27 -7.55
N PRO A 1064 3.47 31.19 -7.84
CA PRO A 1064 4.17 29.92 -7.90
C PRO A 1064 4.05 29.14 -6.59
N SER A 1065 3.70 27.87 -6.72
CA SER A 1065 3.58 26.96 -5.57
C SER A 1065 4.88 26.90 -4.76
N MET A 1066 4.75 27.02 -3.43
CA MET A 1066 5.82 26.80 -2.45
C MET A 1066 7.06 27.68 -2.67
N ILE A 1067 6.88 28.91 -3.16
CA ILE A 1067 8.00 29.84 -3.42
C ILE A 1067 8.46 30.57 -2.15
N VAL A 1068 7.56 30.75 -1.17
CA VAL A 1068 7.82 31.53 0.06
C VAL A 1068 8.37 30.61 1.16
N GLN A 1069 7.86 29.38 1.24
CA GLN A 1069 8.15 28.43 2.31
C GLN A 1069 9.65 28.18 2.57
N PRO A 1070 10.53 27.95 1.58
CA PRO A 1070 11.95 27.69 1.83
C PRO A 1070 12.68 28.82 2.56
N PHE A 1071 12.24 30.06 2.35
CA PHE A 1071 12.84 31.24 2.97
C PHE A 1071 12.38 31.41 4.43
N VAL A 1072 11.13 31.06 4.72
CA VAL A 1072 10.60 30.98 6.09
C VAL A 1072 11.29 29.83 6.87
N GLU A 1073 11.53 28.69 6.22
CA GLU A 1073 12.29 27.58 6.82
C GLU A 1073 13.73 27.99 7.14
N ASN A 1074 14.39 28.72 6.25
CA ASN A 1074 15.76 29.21 6.48
C ASN A 1074 15.82 30.26 7.61
N ALA A 1075 14.86 31.17 7.70
CA ALA A 1075 14.71 32.10 8.82
C ALA A 1075 14.59 31.37 10.17
N MET A 1076 13.84 30.26 10.17
CA MET A 1076 13.67 29.41 11.35
C MET A 1076 14.94 28.62 11.71
N LEU A 1077 15.54 27.91 10.74
CA LEU A 1077 16.68 27.01 10.93
C LEU A 1077 17.97 27.76 11.23
N HIS A 1078 18.30 28.78 10.43
CA HIS A 1078 19.60 29.47 10.49
C HIS A 1078 19.57 30.74 11.33
N GLY A 1079 18.39 31.37 11.49
CA GLY A 1079 18.20 32.58 12.27
C GLY A 1079 17.83 32.30 13.73
N ILE A 1080 16.71 31.61 13.95
CA ILE A 1080 16.06 31.56 15.28
C ILE A 1080 16.48 30.34 16.12
N MET A 1081 16.73 29.18 15.51
CA MET A 1081 16.98 27.92 16.24
C MET A 1081 18.16 27.99 17.23
N HIS A 1082 19.15 28.83 16.96
CA HIS A 1082 20.35 29.01 17.78
C HIS A 1082 20.22 30.14 18.81
N ARG A 1083 19.06 30.77 18.93
CA ARG A 1083 18.80 31.85 19.88
C ARG A 1083 18.21 31.31 21.16
N GLU A 1084 18.78 31.67 22.31
CA GLU A 1084 18.34 31.12 23.60
C GLU A 1084 16.95 31.65 24.04
N HIS A 1085 16.56 32.87 23.62
CA HIS A 1085 15.29 33.53 24.00
C HIS A 1085 14.73 34.46 22.90
N GLY A 1086 13.41 34.47 22.68
CA GLY A 1086 12.67 35.56 22.00
C GLY A 1086 12.69 35.59 20.45
N GLY A 1087 12.51 34.45 19.78
CA GLY A 1087 12.47 34.36 18.31
C GLY A 1087 11.18 34.94 17.70
N HIS A 1088 11.31 35.73 16.63
CA HIS A 1088 10.21 36.30 15.88
C HIS A 1088 10.46 36.19 14.36
N VAL A 1089 9.46 35.72 13.62
CA VAL A 1089 9.41 35.77 12.15
C VAL A 1089 8.19 36.55 11.71
N SER A 1090 8.37 37.56 10.86
CA SER A 1090 7.26 38.25 10.19
C SER A 1090 7.29 37.98 8.68
N VAL A 1091 6.12 37.74 8.10
CA VAL A 1091 5.93 37.57 6.66
C VAL A 1091 4.87 38.55 6.20
N ARG A 1092 5.22 39.50 5.34
CA ARG A 1092 4.32 40.52 4.81
C ARG A 1092 4.15 40.38 3.29
N PHE A 1093 2.91 40.38 2.84
CA PHE A 1093 2.52 40.35 1.42
C PHE A 1093 1.95 41.72 1.03
N ALA A 1094 2.63 42.45 0.15
CA ALA A 1094 2.24 43.77 -0.30
C ALA A 1094 2.02 43.83 -1.81
N LYS A 1095 0.92 44.44 -2.26
CA LYS A 1095 0.64 44.61 -3.69
C LYS A 1095 1.33 45.86 -4.22
N ARG A 1096 2.00 45.74 -5.37
CA ARG A 1096 2.60 46.84 -6.14
C ARG A 1096 2.02 46.84 -7.56
N SER A 1097 2.26 47.89 -8.34
CA SER A 1097 1.73 47.98 -9.70
C SER A 1097 2.32 46.90 -10.61
N GLY A 1098 1.57 45.84 -10.89
CA GLY A 1098 1.96 44.73 -11.78
C GLY A 1098 2.83 43.63 -11.14
N TRP A 1099 3.04 43.66 -9.83
CA TRP A 1099 3.81 42.63 -9.10
C TRP A 1099 3.48 42.64 -7.59
N MET A 1100 3.84 41.58 -6.88
CA MET A 1100 3.65 41.42 -5.43
C MET A 1100 5.01 41.31 -4.73
N GLU A 1101 5.15 42.03 -3.63
CA GLU A 1101 6.32 42.00 -2.76
C GLU A 1101 6.04 41.11 -1.54
N VAL A 1102 6.85 40.08 -1.35
CA VAL A 1102 6.82 39.26 -0.13
C VAL A 1102 8.06 39.55 0.69
N THR A 1103 7.88 40.11 1.88
CA THR A 1103 8.96 40.42 2.81
C THR A 1103 8.95 39.44 3.96
N ILE A 1104 10.05 38.74 4.19
CA ILE A 1104 10.25 37.81 5.31
C ILE A 1104 11.35 38.39 6.18
N GLU A 1105 11.06 38.65 7.45
CA GLU A 1105 12.05 39.16 8.41
C GLU A 1105 12.14 38.26 9.63
N ASP A 1106 13.37 37.94 10.02
CA ASP A 1106 13.66 37.28 11.28
C ASP A 1106 14.53 38.17 12.17
N ASN A 1107 14.40 37.97 13.49
CA ASN A 1107 15.25 38.61 14.49
C ASN A 1107 16.37 37.67 14.99
N GLY A 1108 16.85 36.77 14.13
CA GLY A 1108 17.81 35.72 14.45
C GLY A 1108 19.25 36.22 14.61
N ILE A 1109 20.17 35.27 14.78
CA ILE A 1109 21.61 35.56 15.02
C ILE A 1109 22.39 36.12 13.80
N GLY A 1110 21.72 36.26 12.65
CA GLY A 1110 22.31 36.72 11.39
C GLY A 1110 23.18 35.68 10.67
N ARG A 1111 23.39 35.87 9.36
CA ARG A 1111 24.04 34.87 8.49
C ARG A 1111 25.52 34.63 8.80
N LYS A 1112 26.29 35.67 9.19
CA LYS A 1112 27.71 35.54 9.55
C LYS A 1112 27.92 34.60 10.74
N ARG A 1113 27.18 34.81 11.83
CA ARG A 1113 27.25 34.01 13.06
C ARG A 1113 26.70 32.60 12.86
N SER A 1114 25.70 32.45 11.98
CA SER A 1114 25.16 31.14 11.58
C SER A 1114 26.19 30.27 10.85
N MET A 1115 27.09 30.87 10.06
CA MET A 1115 28.17 30.14 9.37
C MET A 1115 29.25 29.61 10.33
N GLU A 1116 29.44 30.22 11.51
CA GLU A 1116 30.40 29.75 12.53
C GLU A 1116 29.96 28.44 13.21
N TYR A 1117 28.65 28.11 13.16
CA TYR A 1117 28.11 26.85 13.67
C TYR A 1117 28.20 25.67 12.69
N LYS A 1118 28.68 25.89 11.46
CA LYS A 1118 28.88 24.80 10.49
C LYS A 1118 30.21 24.07 10.73
N PRO A 1119 30.23 22.72 10.76
CA PRO A 1119 31.45 21.95 10.97
C PRO A 1119 32.47 22.17 9.84
N ALA A 1120 33.76 22.23 10.17
CA ALA A 1120 34.87 22.62 9.28
C ALA A 1120 35.11 21.74 8.03
N ASN A 1121 34.31 20.68 7.83
CA ASN A 1121 34.41 19.73 6.71
C ASN A 1121 33.25 19.83 5.69
N GLU A 1122 32.35 20.81 5.80
CA GLU A 1122 31.32 21.03 4.77
C GLU A 1122 31.82 21.97 3.67
N GLU A 1123 31.85 21.47 2.43
CA GLU A 1123 32.06 22.31 1.24
C GLU A 1123 31.02 23.46 1.18
N PRO A 1124 31.37 24.62 0.60
CA PRO A 1124 30.45 25.75 0.49
C PRO A 1124 29.28 25.38 -0.43
N HIS A 1125 28.18 24.92 0.18
CA HIS A 1125 26.95 24.55 -0.50
C HIS A 1125 26.34 25.77 -1.22
N ARG A 1126 26.39 25.78 -2.57
CA ARG A 1126 25.54 26.66 -3.39
C ARG A 1126 24.09 26.23 -3.19
N SER A 1127 23.22 27.13 -2.72
CA SER A 1127 21.82 26.81 -2.46
C SER A 1127 21.04 26.65 -3.78
N ILE A 1128 21.00 25.42 -4.27
CA ILE A 1128 20.22 25.01 -5.46
C ILE A 1128 18.76 25.49 -5.34
N GLY A 1129 18.21 25.53 -4.12
CA GLY A 1129 16.84 26.02 -3.87
C GLY A 1129 16.61 27.50 -4.21
N ILE A 1130 17.60 28.38 -3.99
CA ILE A 1130 17.50 29.81 -4.35
C ILE A 1130 17.59 29.97 -5.88
N GLU A 1131 18.52 29.26 -6.52
CA GLU A 1131 18.70 29.32 -7.98
C GLU A 1131 17.44 28.82 -8.72
N VAL A 1132 16.79 27.78 -8.22
CA VAL A 1132 15.53 27.26 -8.76
C VAL A 1132 14.38 28.27 -8.57
N ALA A 1133 14.30 28.93 -7.41
CA ALA A 1133 13.30 29.95 -7.14
C ALA A 1133 13.49 31.18 -8.06
N GLU A 1134 14.73 31.64 -8.27
CA GLU A 1134 15.03 32.75 -9.19
C GLU A 1134 14.68 32.42 -10.64
N LYS A 1135 15.01 31.21 -11.12
CA LYS A 1135 14.63 30.75 -12.47
C LYS A 1135 13.11 30.68 -12.66
N ARG A 1136 12.36 30.23 -11.63
CA ARG A 1136 10.89 30.21 -11.67
C ARG A 1136 10.29 31.62 -11.70
N LEU A 1137 10.84 32.56 -10.93
CA LEU A 1137 10.38 33.96 -10.93
C LEU A 1137 10.71 34.68 -12.24
N ALA A 1138 11.86 34.40 -12.84
CA ALA A 1138 12.24 34.96 -14.14
C ALA A 1138 11.33 34.48 -15.28
N ALA A 1139 10.85 33.23 -15.22
CA ALA A 1139 9.94 32.67 -16.21
C ALA A 1139 8.53 33.30 -16.22
N LEU A 1140 8.15 34.05 -15.17
CA LEU A 1140 6.86 34.72 -15.06
C LEU A 1140 6.87 36.17 -15.58
N LYS A 1141 8.01 36.65 -16.09
CA LYS A 1141 8.10 37.99 -16.66
C LYS A 1141 7.32 38.09 -17.97
N THR A 1142 6.22 38.82 -17.95
CA THR A 1142 5.44 39.19 -19.13
C THR A 1142 5.88 40.53 -19.73
N HIS A 1143 6.45 41.44 -18.92
CA HIS A 1143 7.03 42.72 -19.35
C HIS A 1143 8.48 42.89 -18.87
N PRO A 1144 9.37 43.54 -19.66
CA PRO A 1144 10.78 43.74 -19.29
C PRO A 1144 10.99 44.56 -18.01
N ASP A 1145 10.07 45.48 -17.71
CA ASP A 1145 10.19 46.44 -16.61
C ASP A 1145 9.63 45.93 -15.27
N THR A 1146 9.01 44.74 -15.25
CA THR A 1146 8.44 44.16 -14.03
C THR A 1146 9.55 43.53 -13.16
N PRO A 1147 9.70 43.95 -11.88
CA PRO A 1147 10.68 43.36 -10.97
C PRO A 1147 10.41 41.87 -10.73
N SER A 1148 11.44 41.03 -10.90
CA SER A 1148 11.39 39.60 -10.57
C SER A 1148 12.72 39.18 -9.94
N GLY A 1149 12.70 38.59 -8.76
CA GLY A 1149 13.92 38.11 -8.12
C GLY A 1149 13.84 38.11 -6.60
N ILE A 1150 14.94 37.69 -5.97
CA ILE A 1150 15.06 37.54 -4.53
C ILE A 1150 16.21 38.43 -4.04
N ARG A 1151 16.00 39.20 -2.99
CA ARG A 1151 17.02 40.03 -2.34
C ARG A 1151 17.12 39.66 -0.87
N ILE A 1152 18.32 39.33 -0.41
CA ILE A 1152 18.59 38.99 1.00
C ILE A 1152 19.45 40.09 1.60
N LEU A 1153 18.98 40.70 2.68
CA LEU A 1153 19.59 41.82 3.39
C LEU A 1153 19.91 41.37 4.82
N ASP A 1154 21.13 41.60 5.29
CA ASP A 1154 21.47 41.43 6.70
C ASP A 1154 21.08 42.70 7.47
N LEU A 1155 20.37 42.54 8.59
CA LEU A 1155 20.03 43.64 9.47
C LEU A 1155 21.12 43.76 10.53
N THR A 1156 21.67 44.97 10.73
CA THR A 1156 22.68 45.24 11.76
C THR A 1156 22.30 46.46 12.59
N ASP A 1157 22.71 46.51 13.85
CA ASP A 1157 22.59 47.70 14.69
C ASP A 1157 23.64 48.77 14.33
N GLN A 1158 23.60 49.92 15.01
CA GLN A 1158 24.56 51.03 14.80
C GLN A 1158 26.01 50.67 15.20
N GLY A 1159 26.23 49.55 15.90
CA GLY A 1159 27.54 49.01 16.31
C GLY A 1159 28.06 47.87 15.41
N GLY A 1160 27.27 47.41 14.43
CA GLY A 1160 27.64 46.33 13.51
C GLY A 1160 27.28 44.91 13.99
N GLU A 1161 26.56 44.76 15.12
CA GLU A 1161 26.03 43.47 15.58
C GLU A 1161 24.78 43.09 14.76
N ALA A 1162 24.62 41.79 14.48
CA ALA A 1162 23.52 41.29 13.65
C ALA A 1162 22.18 41.29 14.39
N LEU A 1163 21.17 41.95 13.81
CA LEU A 1163 19.79 42.01 14.28
C LEU A 1163 18.85 41.01 13.58
N GLY A 1164 19.34 40.30 12.55
CA GLY A 1164 18.59 39.27 11.83
C GLY A 1164 18.72 39.37 10.31
N THR A 1165 17.80 38.74 9.58
CA THR A 1165 17.81 38.71 8.10
C THR A 1165 16.48 39.19 7.55
N ARG A 1166 16.52 39.96 6.46
CA ARG A 1166 15.35 40.37 5.66
C ARG A 1166 15.46 39.78 4.26
N VAL A 1167 14.49 39.00 3.83
CA VAL A 1167 14.36 38.46 2.47
C VAL A 1167 13.19 39.15 1.78
N ILE A 1168 13.43 39.72 0.60
CA ILE A 1168 12.41 40.35 -0.24
C ILE A 1168 12.29 39.54 -1.52
N ILE A 1169 11.08 39.05 -1.81
CA ILE A 1169 10.76 38.29 -3.01
C ILE A 1169 9.81 39.13 -3.87
N SER A 1170 10.23 39.45 -5.09
CA SER A 1170 9.40 40.16 -6.08
C SER A 1170 8.77 39.14 -7.02
N ILE A 1171 7.44 38.98 -6.95
CA ILE A 1171 6.65 38.03 -7.73
C ILE A 1171 5.81 38.79 -8.75
N PRO A 1172 6.06 38.64 -10.07
CA PRO A 1172 5.16 39.18 -11.09
C PRO A 1172 3.76 38.57 -10.92
N ILE A 1173 2.71 39.40 -10.96
CA ILE A 1173 1.30 38.96 -10.90
C ILE A 1173 0.54 39.61 -12.06
N GLU A 1174 -0.44 38.88 -12.60
CA GLU A 1174 -1.33 39.36 -13.69
C GLU A 1174 -2.38 40.37 -13.21
#